data_AF-A0A7W1UQG5-F1
#
_entry.id   AF-A0A7W1UQG5-F1
#
_cell.length_a   1.000
_cell.length_b   1.000
_cell.length_c   1.000
_cell.angle_alpha   90.00
_cell.angle_beta   90.00
_cell.angle_gamma   90.00
#
_symmetry.space_group_name_H-M   'P 1'
#
loop_
_entity.id
_entity.type
_entity.pdbx_description
1 polymer ?
#
loop_
_entity_poly.entity_id
_entity_poly.type
_entity_poly.pdbx_seq_one_letter_code
_entity_poly.pdbx_strand_id
1 'polypeptide(L)'
;GGMMRAISTNDFEAANIEFIQFWVMDPFNSDLPIADRLNSGELYFDIGNISEDVLRDGYKSAENGLPAPSTAAQNGGNNVPTDTTNWGIVPSIQPLVNAFNSSEGDRASQDVGLDGMSNAQEQTFFNAYVNAAEAVATGAPAGTFRNDPSNDDYHYFRGTDYDGPPGLKTIDRYKRFNGMEGNSSAASDPYPTASTQLPNVEDINRDNNLSTVESYYQYKVGITPGAFAGGVGQNYITNVYSTTGQNIKDGSSKPITWYQFKIPIRDANAERIGSIENFQSIRFIRMFLKGCDKPVILRFAKLELVRNDWRKYGFDLLAPGFYQPNDDINTQFDIGAVNIEEDGSKQPVNYVLPPNIDREINSGSANLVALNEQAMSLTICNLEDGQSRAAFKTTQLDVRSYKKLKMYIHAEASANTADPLANNDLHAFIRLGTDYTDNYYEYSIPLKVTNPGFYNGSNVDDQYLVWPEANEMILEFEKLQAAKQRRNIDMFNGLGVTLASEYVIVDGSRKITIKGNPNLSAIKIMMIGVRNPGISQSADTDDGLAKCGQIWVNELRLTDFDEKGGWAATARVTAKLADFGNISLSGNMYTPGFGSIENKLTERKRETLKQYDLSSSLELGKFLPEEYNIHIPMYVGYSETFITPQFNPLDPDILLAPTLKDPAISKEIRDSIKHVTQDYTKRRSINFTNVKKDKGRNAKKSHIYDVENWAATYSFTEAYRRNVNIEYSTQRNYRGGLIYSFAPTPKNYKPFAKTKIFQPKYFQ
;
A
#
# COMPACT_ATOMS: atom_id res chain seq x y z
N GLY A 1 25.22 23.81 -12.18
CA GLY A 1 25.53 22.90 -11.07
C GLY A 1 24.35 21.98 -10.86
N GLY A 2 24.62 20.70 -10.57
CA GLY A 2 23.58 19.68 -10.40
C GLY A 2 23.92 18.71 -9.28
N MET A 3 22.91 18.00 -8.80
CA MET A 3 23.02 16.96 -7.79
C MET A 3 22.11 15.80 -8.18
N MET A 4 22.51 14.57 -7.86
CA MET A 4 21.72 13.38 -8.16
C MET A 4 21.66 12.42 -6.99
N ARG A 5 20.65 11.55 -7.00
CA ARG A 5 20.38 10.59 -5.94
C ARG A 5 19.78 9.32 -6.53
N ALA A 6 20.18 8.17 -5.98
CA ALA A 6 19.52 6.89 -6.25
C ALA A 6 18.13 6.80 -5.60
N ILE A 7 17.20 6.20 -6.33
CA ILE A 7 15.84 5.89 -5.90
C ILE A 7 15.80 4.47 -5.34
N SER A 8 15.13 4.28 -4.20
CA SER A 8 14.99 2.96 -3.56
C SER A 8 13.78 2.16 -4.07
N THR A 9 12.74 2.85 -4.54
CA THR A 9 11.50 2.24 -5.03
C THR A 9 11.40 2.50 -6.54
N ASN A 10 11.90 1.55 -7.33
CA ASN A 10 12.16 1.81 -8.76
C ASN A 10 10.91 1.75 -9.63
N ASP A 11 9.90 0.97 -9.22
CA ASP A 11 8.64 0.85 -9.94
C ASP A 11 7.64 1.89 -9.41
N PHE A 12 7.65 3.07 -10.04
CA PHE A 12 6.73 4.16 -9.72
C PHE A 12 5.29 3.85 -10.10
N GLU A 13 5.04 2.93 -11.05
CA GLU A 13 3.69 2.53 -11.45
C GLU A 13 3.05 1.65 -10.38
N ALA A 14 3.79 0.67 -9.86
CA ALA A 14 3.34 -0.14 -8.75
C ALA A 14 3.18 0.69 -7.47
N ALA A 15 4.15 1.57 -7.19
CA ALA A 15 4.14 2.45 -6.01
C ALA A 15 3.16 3.63 -6.11
N ASN A 16 2.59 3.87 -7.29
CA ASN A 16 1.69 4.97 -7.61
C ASN A 16 2.27 6.35 -7.24
N ILE A 17 3.55 6.56 -7.56
CA ILE A 17 4.18 7.88 -7.46
C ILE A 17 3.61 8.73 -8.60
N GLU A 18 3.12 9.92 -8.28
CA GLU A 18 2.43 10.78 -9.24
C GLU A 18 3.10 12.15 -9.38
N PHE A 19 3.74 12.66 -8.31
CA PHE A 19 4.26 14.02 -8.30
C PHE A 19 5.65 14.14 -7.67
N ILE A 20 6.45 15.05 -8.21
CA ILE A 20 7.53 15.70 -7.45
C ILE A 20 6.88 16.90 -6.76
N GLN A 21 6.92 16.94 -5.43
CA GLN A 21 6.38 18.05 -4.65
C GLN A 21 7.48 18.74 -3.86
N PHE A 22 7.47 20.07 -3.85
CA PHE A 22 8.36 20.83 -2.99
C PHE A 22 7.82 22.20 -2.61
N TRP A 23 8.31 22.70 -1.47
CA TRP A 23 8.07 24.06 -1.02
C TRP A 23 9.36 24.86 -1.14
N VAL A 24 9.35 25.94 -1.92
CA VAL A 24 10.51 26.82 -2.09
C VAL A 24 10.20 28.22 -1.57
N MET A 25 11.12 28.78 -0.80
CA MET A 25 11.03 30.18 -0.37
C MET A 25 11.20 31.08 -1.59
N ASP A 26 10.46 32.19 -1.66
CA ASP A 26 10.60 33.19 -2.71
C ASP A 26 12.08 33.58 -2.89
N PRO A 27 12.70 33.23 -4.03
CA PRO A 27 14.10 33.52 -4.26
C PRO A 27 14.35 34.98 -4.63
N PHE A 28 13.31 35.78 -4.91
CA PHE A 28 13.40 37.18 -5.36
C PHE A 28 13.06 38.19 -4.25
N ASN A 29 13.07 37.74 -3.00
CA ASN A 29 12.69 38.53 -1.84
C ASN A 29 13.64 39.71 -1.54
N SER A 30 13.25 40.53 -0.56
CA SER A 30 13.96 41.76 -0.21
C SER A 30 15.37 41.58 0.38
N ASP A 31 15.78 40.37 0.72
CA ASP A 31 17.12 40.09 1.27
C ASP A 31 18.21 40.10 0.19
N LEU A 32 17.85 39.97 -1.09
CA LEU A 32 18.79 40.10 -2.19
C LEU A 32 18.99 41.57 -2.59
N PRO A 33 20.20 41.97 -3.01
CA PRO A 33 20.43 43.22 -3.71
C PRO A 33 19.48 43.36 -4.90
N ILE A 34 19.01 44.59 -5.20
CA ILE A 34 18.05 44.83 -6.31
C ILE A 34 18.57 44.25 -7.64
N ALA A 35 19.88 44.35 -7.88
CA ALA A 35 20.51 43.80 -9.08
C ALA A 35 20.31 42.27 -9.21
N ASP A 36 20.26 41.54 -8.10
CA ASP A 36 20.16 40.07 -8.10
C ASP A 36 18.70 39.59 -8.10
N ARG A 37 17.73 40.47 -7.83
CA ARG A 37 16.28 40.15 -7.87
C ARG A 37 15.73 39.99 -9.28
N LEU A 38 16.47 40.44 -10.30
CA LEU A 38 16.11 40.28 -11.72
C LEU A 38 16.82 39.10 -12.38
N ASN A 39 17.46 38.23 -11.59
CA ASN A 39 18.11 37.03 -12.09
C ASN A 39 17.08 36.11 -12.76
N SER A 40 17.48 35.49 -13.85
CA SER A 40 16.67 34.50 -14.56
C SER A 40 17.39 33.17 -14.54
N GLY A 41 16.67 32.09 -14.24
CA GLY A 41 17.22 30.74 -14.29
C GLY A 41 16.14 29.70 -14.54
N GLU A 42 16.59 28.46 -14.67
CA GLU A 42 15.74 27.31 -14.94
C GLU A 42 16.19 26.18 -14.01
N LEU A 43 15.24 25.62 -13.25
CA LEU A 43 15.44 24.45 -12.40
C LEU A 43 14.92 23.22 -13.15
N TYR A 44 15.77 22.21 -13.26
CA TYR A 44 15.46 20.97 -13.94
C TYR A 44 15.42 19.81 -12.97
N PHE A 45 14.49 18.88 -13.22
CA PHE A 45 14.45 17.56 -12.60
C PHE A 45 14.50 16.50 -13.70
N ASP A 46 15.46 15.59 -13.64
CA ASP A 46 15.50 14.40 -14.46
C ASP A 46 15.09 13.20 -13.62
N ILE A 47 14.19 12.35 -14.11
CA ILE A 47 13.77 11.11 -13.47
C ILE A 47 13.90 9.95 -14.46
N GLY A 48 14.70 8.94 -14.11
CA GLY A 48 14.85 7.75 -14.95
C GLY A 48 16.14 7.01 -14.69
N ASN A 49 16.76 6.53 -15.77
CA ASN A 49 18.13 6.05 -15.76
C ASN A 49 19.03 7.22 -16.13
N ILE A 50 19.91 7.58 -15.21
CA ILE A 50 20.82 8.72 -15.33
C ILE A 50 22.23 8.16 -15.20
N SER A 51 23.15 8.75 -15.96
CA SER A 51 24.56 8.36 -15.89
C SER A 51 25.15 8.65 -14.51
N GLU A 52 25.80 7.66 -13.92
CA GLU A 52 26.62 7.75 -12.72
C GLU A 52 28.06 8.14 -13.04
N ASP A 53 28.45 8.08 -14.32
CA ASP A 53 29.72 8.62 -14.85
C ASP A 53 29.67 10.15 -14.82
N VAL A 54 30.21 10.73 -13.74
CA VAL A 54 30.28 12.16 -13.47
C VAL A 54 31.39 12.77 -14.32
N LEU A 55 32.58 12.17 -14.28
CA LEU A 55 33.74 12.53 -15.08
C LEU A 55 33.73 11.74 -16.39
N ARG A 56 32.88 12.16 -17.35
CA ARG A 56 32.61 11.46 -18.62
C ARG A 56 33.83 10.94 -19.37
N ASP A 57 34.30 9.77 -18.97
CA ASP A 57 35.40 9.02 -19.56
C ASP A 57 35.09 7.52 -19.67
N GLY A 58 33.98 7.06 -19.10
CA GLY A 58 33.53 5.67 -19.15
C GLY A 58 34.23 4.75 -18.14
N TYR A 59 35.07 5.28 -17.26
CA TYR A 59 35.73 4.54 -16.19
C TYR A 59 35.05 4.83 -14.85
N LYS A 60 35.12 3.87 -13.92
CA LYS A 60 34.55 4.03 -12.58
C LYS A 60 35.61 4.61 -11.65
N SER A 61 35.47 5.87 -11.31
CA SER A 61 36.35 6.51 -10.32
C SER A 61 36.03 5.97 -8.93
N ALA A 62 37.06 5.63 -8.16
CA ALA A 62 36.94 5.13 -6.80
C ALA A 62 38.21 5.40 -5.98
N GLU A 63 38.11 6.31 -5.01
CA GLU A 63 39.23 6.76 -4.18
C GLU A 63 39.93 5.62 -3.44
N ASN A 64 39.18 4.67 -2.89
CA ASN A 64 39.75 3.53 -2.17
C ASN A 64 40.46 2.51 -3.06
N GLY A 65 40.32 2.63 -4.38
CA GLY A 65 41.11 1.88 -5.36
C GLY A 65 42.46 2.53 -5.67
N LEU A 66 42.69 3.78 -5.25
CA LEU A 66 43.89 4.53 -5.57
C LEU A 66 45.11 4.01 -4.78
N PRO A 67 46.34 4.24 -5.31
CA PRO A 67 47.58 3.90 -4.63
C PRO A 67 47.67 4.43 -3.20
N ALA A 68 48.10 3.58 -2.26
CA ALA A 68 48.29 3.95 -0.86
C ALA A 68 49.62 3.41 -0.31
N PRO A 69 50.28 4.13 0.62
CA PRO A 69 51.57 3.72 1.19
C PRO A 69 51.58 2.30 1.77
N SER A 70 50.54 1.88 2.50
CA SER A 70 50.52 0.54 3.08
C SER A 70 50.37 -0.56 2.02
N THR A 71 49.63 -0.29 0.93
CA THR A 71 49.49 -1.21 -0.20
C THR A 71 50.82 -1.38 -0.94
N ALA A 72 51.57 -0.29 -1.14
CA ALA A 72 52.92 -0.33 -1.69
C ALA A 72 53.86 -1.19 -0.82
N ALA A 73 53.81 -0.99 0.49
CA ALA A 73 54.65 -1.70 1.45
C ALA A 73 54.35 -3.21 1.48
N GLN A 74 53.08 -3.60 1.34
CA GLN A 74 52.67 -5.01 1.27
C GLN A 74 53.07 -5.69 -0.05
N ASN A 75 53.15 -4.94 -1.14
CA ASN A 75 53.43 -5.44 -2.49
C ASN A 75 54.89 -5.22 -2.94
N GLY A 76 55.84 -5.24 -2.00
CA GLY A 76 57.27 -5.16 -2.33
C GLY A 76 57.68 -3.84 -3.00
N GLY A 77 56.96 -2.75 -2.72
CA GLY A 77 57.19 -1.42 -3.28
C GLY A 77 56.31 -1.08 -4.49
N ASN A 78 55.46 -2.00 -4.97
CA ASN A 78 54.58 -1.76 -6.11
C ASN A 78 53.18 -1.29 -5.67
N ASN A 79 52.71 -0.19 -6.26
CA ASN A 79 51.36 0.31 -6.04
C ASN A 79 50.29 -0.46 -6.83
N VAL A 80 49.02 -0.25 -6.47
CA VAL A 80 47.86 -0.71 -7.26
C VAL A 80 47.93 -0.06 -8.66
N PRO A 81 47.67 -0.81 -9.75
CA PRO A 81 47.67 -0.22 -11.09
C PRO A 81 46.54 0.79 -11.25
N THR A 82 46.87 1.90 -11.90
CA THR A 82 45.96 2.98 -12.28
C THR A 82 46.04 3.22 -13.78
N ASP A 83 44.97 3.76 -14.35
CA ASP A 83 44.91 4.26 -15.71
C ASP A 83 44.71 5.79 -15.71
N THR A 84 45.03 6.45 -16.81
CA THR A 84 44.91 7.92 -16.94
C THR A 84 43.90 8.25 -18.02
N THR A 85 42.89 9.03 -17.66
CA THR A 85 41.81 9.49 -18.55
C THR A 85 42.01 10.96 -18.91
N ASN A 86 41.04 11.57 -19.60
CA ASN A 86 41.07 13.01 -19.86
C ASN A 86 40.80 13.85 -18.61
N TRP A 87 40.19 13.25 -17.58
CA TRP A 87 39.75 13.94 -16.37
C TRP A 87 40.62 13.62 -15.16
N GLY A 88 41.36 12.51 -15.16
CA GLY A 88 42.30 12.24 -14.08
C GLY A 88 42.86 10.83 -14.06
N ILE A 89 43.08 10.29 -12.86
CA ILE A 89 43.67 8.98 -12.60
C ILE A 89 42.61 8.08 -11.96
N VAL A 90 42.35 6.94 -12.60
CA VAL A 90 41.34 5.98 -12.13
C VAL A 90 41.98 4.64 -11.77
N PRO A 91 41.47 3.90 -10.77
CA PRO A 91 42.00 2.59 -10.45
C PRO A 91 41.67 1.56 -11.55
N SER A 92 42.66 0.77 -11.97
CA SER A 92 42.44 -0.30 -12.96
C SER A 92 41.76 -1.54 -12.38
N ILE A 93 41.74 -1.67 -11.05
CA ILE A 93 41.13 -2.79 -10.32
C ILE A 93 40.01 -2.25 -9.45
N GLN A 94 38.84 -2.87 -9.58
CA GLN A 94 37.70 -2.49 -8.79
C GLN A 94 37.84 -2.91 -7.32
N PRO A 95 37.65 -2.00 -6.35
CA PRO A 95 37.57 -2.34 -4.93
C PRO A 95 36.35 -3.23 -4.61
N LEU A 96 36.55 -4.27 -3.80
CA LEU A 96 35.47 -5.19 -3.40
C LEU A 96 34.53 -4.58 -2.35
N VAL A 97 35.05 -3.69 -1.51
CA VAL A 97 34.32 -3.01 -0.43
C VAL A 97 34.52 -1.51 -0.57
N ASN A 98 33.47 -0.72 -0.39
CA ASN A 98 33.55 0.74 -0.42
C ASN A 98 33.95 1.30 0.95
N ALA A 99 35.23 1.17 1.29
CA ALA A 99 35.82 1.67 2.54
C ALA A 99 37.31 1.99 2.35
N PHE A 100 37.79 3.00 3.07
CA PHE A 100 39.22 3.30 3.17
C PHE A 100 39.96 2.27 4.02
N ASN A 101 41.26 2.16 3.81
CA ASN A 101 42.14 1.42 4.71
C ASN A 101 42.27 2.14 6.07
N SER A 102 42.48 1.37 7.14
CA SER A 102 42.71 1.86 8.49
C SER A 102 44.17 2.24 8.79
N SER A 103 45.10 1.93 7.88
CA SER A 103 46.52 2.26 8.02
C SER A 103 46.77 3.77 8.03
N GLU A 104 47.73 4.21 8.83
CA GLU A 104 48.13 5.62 8.92
C GLU A 104 48.69 6.12 7.57
N GLY A 105 48.23 7.30 7.12
CA GLY A 105 48.67 7.92 5.87
C GLY A 105 47.96 7.46 4.60
N ASP A 106 47.34 6.28 4.59
CA ASP A 106 46.63 5.75 3.40
C ASP A 106 45.47 6.64 2.97
N ARG A 107 44.63 7.04 3.92
CA ARG A 107 43.45 7.87 3.61
C ARG A 107 43.85 9.21 2.99
N ALA A 108 44.89 9.87 3.48
CA ALA A 108 45.35 11.14 2.94
C ALA A 108 45.89 11.04 1.51
N SER A 109 46.31 9.85 1.05
CA SER A 109 46.72 9.61 -0.34
C SER A 109 45.58 9.16 -1.25
N GLN A 110 44.46 8.74 -0.68
CA GLN A 110 43.29 8.21 -1.41
C GLN A 110 42.11 9.18 -1.46
N ASP A 111 41.93 10.01 -0.43
CA ASP A 111 40.87 11.02 -0.26
C ASP A 111 41.16 12.27 -1.12
N VAL A 112 41.28 12.07 -2.44
CA VAL A 112 41.74 13.04 -3.43
C VAL A 112 40.70 13.28 -4.54
N GLY A 113 39.43 13.10 -4.24
CA GLY A 113 38.36 13.41 -5.19
C GLY A 113 38.11 12.33 -6.24
N LEU A 114 37.17 12.64 -7.16
CA LEU A 114 36.83 11.74 -8.27
C LEU A 114 37.88 11.76 -9.38
N ASP A 115 38.67 12.81 -9.51
CA ASP A 115 39.76 12.88 -10.48
C ASP A 115 40.99 12.05 -10.06
N GLY A 116 41.02 11.59 -8.79
CA GLY A 116 42.04 10.69 -8.27
C GLY A 116 43.43 11.31 -8.18
N MET A 117 43.50 12.64 -8.08
CA MET A 117 44.76 13.40 -8.06
C MET A 117 44.72 14.38 -6.90
N SER A 118 45.84 14.53 -6.19
CA SER A 118 45.99 15.66 -5.27
C SER A 118 46.14 16.97 -6.06
N ASN A 119 45.79 18.10 -5.44
CA ASN A 119 46.05 19.45 -5.94
C ASN A 119 47.44 19.65 -6.62
N ALA A 120 48.50 19.04 -6.07
CA ALA A 120 49.85 19.12 -6.64
C ALA A 120 50.01 18.34 -7.96
N GLN A 121 49.32 17.20 -8.09
CA GLN A 121 49.27 16.41 -9.31
C GLN A 121 48.39 17.10 -10.36
N GLU A 122 47.25 17.66 -9.96
CA GLU A 122 46.37 18.44 -10.83
C GLU A 122 47.09 19.61 -11.48
N GLN A 123 47.91 20.36 -10.74
CA GLN A 123 48.70 21.46 -11.29
C GLN A 123 49.58 21.02 -12.46
N THR A 124 50.12 19.80 -12.39
CA THR A 124 50.96 19.23 -13.44
C THR A 124 50.10 18.71 -14.58
N PHE A 125 49.00 18.02 -14.27
CA PHE A 125 48.09 17.39 -15.22
C PHE A 125 47.33 18.44 -16.06
N PHE A 126 46.77 19.44 -15.40
CA PHE A 126 46.01 20.55 -16.00
C PHE A 126 46.86 21.80 -16.29
N ASN A 127 48.19 21.66 -16.37
CA ASN A 127 49.11 22.79 -16.58
C ASN A 127 48.72 23.69 -17.77
N ALA A 128 48.25 23.10 -18.88
CA ALA A 128 47.78 23.87 -20.03
C ALA A 128 46.55 24.75 -19.71
N TYR A 129 45.58 24.21 -18.96
CA TYR A 129 44.39 24.92 -18.49
C TYR A 129 44.77 26.01 -17.47
N VAL A 130 45.62 25.69 -16.49
CA VAL A 130 46.09 26.64 -15.48
C VAL A 130 46.78 27.84 -16.16
N ASN A 131 47.71 27.61 -17.09
CA ASN A 131 48.38 28.69 -17.82
C ASN A 131 47.41 29.55 -18.64
N ALA A 132 46.39 28.94 -19.26
CA ALA A 132 45.38 29.66 -20.01
C ALA A 132 44.47 30.49 -19.09
N ALA A 133 44.10 29.96 -17.92
CA ALA A 133 43.30 30.66 -16.92
C ALA A 133 44.03 31.87 -16.34
N GLU A 134 45.33 31.72 -16.03
CA GLU A 134 46.18 32.80 -15.52
C GLU A 134 46.41 33.93 -16.54
N ALA A 135 46.30 33.64 -17.84
CA ALA A 135 46.36 34.65 -18.88
C ALA A 135 45.12 35.56 -18.92
N VAL A 136 43.97 35.08 -18.39
CA VAL A 136 42.69 35.80 -18.40
C VAL A 136 42.37 36.41 -17.04
N ALA A 137 42.60 35.67 -15.95
CA ALA A 137 42.36 36.12 -14.59
C ALA A 137 43.70 36.44 -13.91
N THR A 138 43.89 37.70 -13.48
CA THR A 138 45.13 38.15 -12.81
C THR A 138 44.89 38.42 -11.33
N GLY A 139 45.94 38.28 -10.50
CA GLY A 139 45.87 38.55 -9.05
C GLY A 139 45.32 37.38 -8.23
N ALA A 140 44.54 37.65 -7.19
CA ALA A 140 44.02 36.62 -6.26
C ALA A 140 43.21 35.49 -6.95
N PRO A 141 42.38 35.73 -7.99
CA PRO A 141 41.70 34.67 -8.72
C PRO A 141 42.65 33.71 -9.47
N ALA A 142 43.80 34.20 -9.94
CA ALA A 142 44.80 33.34 -10.60
C ALA A 142 45.37 32.30 -9.62
N GLY A 143 45.63 32.75 -8.38
CA GLY A 143 46.12 31.89 -7.31
C GLY A 143 45.11 30.81 -6.89
N THR A 144 43.80 31.10 -6.95
CA THR A 144 42.78 30.08 -6.63
C THR A 144 42.73 28.97 -7.68
N PHE A 145 42.82 29.29 -8.98
CA PHE A 145 42.83 28.27 -10.04
C PHE A 145 44.12 27.43 -10.05
N ARG A 146 45.25 28.03 -9.68
CA ARG A 146 46.51 27.30 -9.58
C ARG A 146 46.51 26.34 -8.39
N ASN A 147 45.96 26.78 -7.25
CA ASN A 147 46.00 25.99 -6.03
C ASN A 147 45.06 24.80 -6.05
N ASP A 148 43.95 24.91 -6.79
CA ASP A 148 42.86 23.93 -6.87
C ASP A 148 42.28 23.91 -8.31
N PRO A 149 43.00 23.29 -9.27
CA PRO A 149 42.57 23.25 -10.67
C PRO A 149 41.23 22.53 -10.91
N SER A 150 40.94 21.45 -10.18
CA SER A 150 39.70 20.68 -10.28
C SER A 150 38.53 21.30 -9.49
N ASN A 151 38.81 22.23 -8.57
CA ASN A 151 37.84 22.91 -7.73
C ASN A 151 36.99 21.94 -6.89
N ASP A 152 37.63 20.94 -6.30
CA ASP A 152 37.02 19.89 -5.49
C ASP A 152 37.54 19.83 -4.04
N ASP A 153 38.39 20.77 -3.63
CA ASP A 153 38.80 20.99 -2.23
C ASP A 153 37.61 21.00 -1.26
N TYR A 154 37.64 20.12 -0.26
CA TYR A 154 36.72 20.16 0.87
C TYR A 154 37.13 21.19 1.92
N HIS A 155 36.13 21.88 2.49
CA HIS A 155 36.32 22.68 3.69
C HIS A 155 35.16 22.59 4.68
N TYR A 156 35.49 22.32 5.95
CA TYR A 156 34.48 22.25 7.00
C TYR A 156 33.88 23.64 7.28
N PHE A 157 32.55 23.72 7.37
CA PHE A 157 31.85 25.01 7.51
C PHE A 157 32.14 25.76 8.83
N ARG A 158 32.71 25.08 9.84
CA ARG A 158 33.18 25.69 11.11
C ARG A 158 34.71 25.70 11.24
N GLY A 159 35.43 25.74 10.12
CA GLY A 159 36.88 25.99 10.15
C GLY A 159 37.18 27.30 10.87
N THR A 160 38.23 27.31 11.69
CA THR A 160 38.61 28.47 12.54
C THR A 160 39.10 29.65 11.70
N ASP A 161 39.62 29.39 10.50
CA ASP A 161 39.99 30.37 9.49
C ASP A 161 38.78 31.18 8.97
N TYR A 162 37.57 30.60 8.98
CA TYR A 162 36.33 31.30 8.61
C TYR A 162 35.82 32.27 9.69
N ASP A 163 36.37 32.20 10.90
CA ASP A 163 36.01 33.05 12.04
C ASP A 163 36.88 34.32 12.14
N GLY A 164 37.99 34.39 11.39
CA GLY A 164 38.87 35.56 11.32
C GLY A 164 38.18 36.79 10.69
N PRO A 165 38.47 38.03 11.13
CA PRO A 165 37.81 39.24 10.60
C PRO A 165 37.99 39.38 9.07
N PRO A 166 36.92 39.64 8.29
CA PRO A 166 35.56 40.05 8.68
C PRO A 166 34.58 38.91 9.03
N GLY A 167 35.00 37.65 8.93
CA GLY A 167 34.18 36.45 9.15
C GLY A 167 33.27 36.13 7.97
N LEU A 168 33.12 34.84 7.65
CA LEU A 168 32.21 34.40 6.59
C LEU A 168 30.76 34.28 7.09
N LYS A 169 29.80 34.67 6.24
CA LYS A 169 28.37 34.44 6.48
C LYS A 169 28.06 32.94 6.35
N THR A 170 26.95 32.50 6.95
CA THR A 170 26.54 31.09 6.94
C THR A 170 26.55 30.48 5.54
N ILE A 171 25.98 31.14 4.53
CA ILE A 171 25.92 30.60 3.16
C ILE A 171 27.31 30.49 2.53
N ASP A 172 28.18 31.48 2.78
CA ASP A 172 29.54 31.47 2.25
C ASP A 172 30.39 30.33 2.84
N ARG A 173 30.13 29.96 4.11
CA ARG A 173 30.83 28.86 4.79
C ARG A 173 30.55 27.48 4.18
N TYR A 174 29.41 27.29 3.53
CA TYR A 174 29.04 26.00 2.92
C TYR A 174 29.52 25.85 1.46
N LYS A 175 30.15 26.87 0.86
CA LYS A 175 30.56 26.85 -0.56
C LYS A 175 31.48 25.69 -0.93
N ARG A 176 32.39 25.29 -0.03
CA ARG A 176 33.35 24.20 -0.22
C ARG A 176 33.02 22.93 0.59
N PHE A 177 31.87 22.89 1.25
CA PHE A 177 31.50 21.75 2.10
C PHE A 177 31.19 20.47 1.31
N ASN A 178 30.80 20.62 0.03
CA ASN A 178 30.53 19.49 -0.85
C ASN A 178 31.75 19.08 -1.70
N GLY A 179 32.94 19.64 -1.42
CA GLY A 179 34.19 19.18 -2.03
C GLY A 179 34.49 17.72 -1.68
N MET A 180 35.28 17.07 -2.51
CA MET A 180 35.59 15.65 -2.44
C MET A 180 37.00 15.40 -1.91
N GLU A 181 38.03 16.13 -2.36
CA GLU A 181 39.38 16.03 -1.80
C GLU A 181 39.39 16.45 -0.32
N GLY A 182 39.83 15.56 0.57
CA GLY A 182 39.94 15.81 2.01
C GLY A 182 38.64 15.70 2.81
N ASN A 183 37.53 15.27 2.20
CA ASN A 183 36.21 15.25 2.83
C ASN A 183 36.02 14.15 3.88
N SER A 184 36.92 13.16 3.91
CA SER A 184 36.91 12.04 4.84
C SER A 184 38.07 12.04 5.85
N SER A 185 38.86 13.13 5.84
CA SER A 185 39.99 13.34 6.75
C SER A 185 39.63 13.19 8.22
N ALA A 186 40.45 12.44 8.96
CA ALA A 186 40.29 12.20 10.39
C ALA A 186 40.85 13.34 11.28
N ALA A 187 41.23 14.48 10.70
CA ALA A 187 41.85 15.58 11.43
C ALA A 187 40.94 16.07 12.57
N SER A 188 41.42 15.94 13.80
CA SER A 188 40.75 16.43 14.99
C SER A 188 41.14 17.88 15.25
N ASP A 189 40.36 18.81 14.69
CA ASP A 189 40.06 20.04 15.44
C ASP A 189 39.31 19.65 16.75
N PRO A 190 38.93 20.56 17.67
CA PRO A 190 38.20 20.16 18.88
C PRO A 190 36.85 19.44 18.63
N TYR A 191 36.46 19.24 17.38
CA TYR A 191 35.33 18.46 16.89
C TYR A 191 35.67 17.73 15.57
N PRO A 192 35.00 16.62 15.25
CA PRO A 192 35.15 15.93 13.96
C PRO A 192 34.79 16.85 12.80
N THR A 193 35.69 16.97 11.81
CA THR A 193 35.52 17.84 10.64
C THR A 193 35.22 17.08 9.34
N ALA A 194 35.28 15.75 9.33
CA ALA A 194 34.90 14.92 8.18
C ALA A 194 33.40 15.06 7.84
N SER A 195 33.07 15.16 6.55
CA SER A 195 31.67 15.11 6.08
C SER A 195 31.19 13.68 5.88
N THR A 196 32.11 12.76 5.55
CA THR A 196 31.86 11.34 5.33
C THR A 196 33.02 10.48 5.85
N GLN A 197 32.80 9.17 6.00
CA GLN A 197 33.86 8.19 6.24
C GLN A 197 33.98 7.20 5.07
N LEU A 198 33.11 7.35 4.07
CA LEU A 198 33.07 6.53 2.88
C LEU A 198 33.89 7.21 1.78
N PRO A 199 34.63 6.43 0.98
CA PRO A 199 35.27 6.92 -0.23
C PRO A 199 34.25 7.47 -1.23
N ASN A 200 34.66 8.51 -1.96
CA ASN A 200 33.94 9.02 -3.11
C ASN A 200 34.11 8.02 -4.28
N VAL A 201 32.98 7.60 -4.85
CA VAL A 201 32.93 6.62 -5.94
C VAL A 201 31.83 6.99 -6.94
N GLU A 202 32.04 6.70 -8.22
CA GLU A 202 31.03 6.82 -9.27
C GLU A 202 30.09 5.59 -9.27
N ASP A 203 29.41 5.39 -8.14
CA ASP A 203 28.45 4.31 -7.88
C ASP A 203 27.49 4.75 -6.77
N ILE A 204 26.47 5.50 -7.18
CA ILE A 204 25.54 6.18 -6.28
C ILE A 204 24.55 5.17 -5.70
N ASN A 205 24.12 4.19 -6.50
CA ASN A 205 23.17 3.16 -6.06
C ASN A 205 23.83 1.97 -5.32
N ARG A 206 25.16 1.87 -5.35
CA ARG A 206 25.98 0.84 -4.68
C ARG A 206 25.76 -0.57 -5.23
N ASP A 207 25.51 -0.68 -6.53
CA ASP A 207 25.36 -1.97 -7.21
C ASP A 207 26.69 -2.54 -7.74
N ASN A 208 27.79 -1.86 -7.45
CA ASN A 208 29.15 -2.16 -7.89
C ASN A 208 29.38 -1.98 -9.39
N ASN A 209 28.43 -1.51 -10.18
CA ASN A 209 28.68 -1.18 -11.59
C ASN A 209 28.77 0.33 -11.78
N LEU A 210 29.10 0.74 -13.00
CA LEU A 210 28.98 2.12 -13.46
C LEU A 210 27.85 2.17 -14.49
N SER A 211 26.77 2.88 -14.18
CA SER A 211 25.71 3.13 -15.15
C SER A 211 26.07 4.31 -16.03
N THR A 212 26.32 4.11 -17.33
CA THR A 212 26.62 5.21 -18.29
C THR A 212 25.41 5.60 -19.17
N VAL A 213 24.28 4.92 -18.99
CA VAL A 213 23.10 5.10 -19.84
C VAL A 213 22.27 6.29 -19.37
N GLU A 214 22.00 7.22 -20.28
CA GLU A 214 21.09 8.35 -20.09
C GLU A 214 19.74 8.04 -20.78
N SER A 215 18.71 7.79 -19.98
CA SER A 215 17.36 7.49 -20.44
C SER A 215 16.34 7.91 -19.38
N TYR A 216 15.82 9.13 -19.48
CA TYR A 216 15.04 9.79 -18.43
C TYR A 216 14.01 10.78 -18.98
N TYR A 217 13.06 11.15 -18.13
CA TYR A 217 12.15 12.28 -18.34
C TYR A 217 12.68 13.53 -17.66
N GLN A 218 12.66 14.66 -18.37
CA GLN A 218 13.13 15.95 -17.89
C GLN A 218 11.98 16.93 -17.72
N TYR A 219 11.87 17.50 -16.52
CA TYR A 219 10.89 18.51 -16.13
C TYR A 219 11.58 19.84 -15.92
N LYS A 220 10.95 20.92 -16.38
CA LYS A 220 11.51 22.27 -16.36
C LYS A 220 10.64 23.21 -15.52
N VAL A 221 11.23 23.84 -14.51
CA VAL A 221 10.61 24.86 -13.68
C VAL A 221 11.29 26.20 -13.94
N GLY A 222 10.52 27.22 -14.30
CA GLY A 222 11.02 28.57 -14.53
C GLY A 222 11.36 29.25 -13.20
N ILE A 223 12.61 29.71 -13.05
CA ILE A 223 13.07 30.50 -11.91
C ILE A 223 13.25 31.95 -12.38
N THR A 224 12.14 32.64 -12.58
CA THR A 224 12.12 34.06 -12.94
C THR A 224 11.04 34.80 -12.15
N PRO A 225 11.19 36.11 -11.89
CA PRO A 225 10.15 36.88 -11.20
C PRO A 225 8.79 36.77 -11.88
N GLY A 226 8.76 36.76 -13.22
CA GLY A 226 7.52 36.61 -14.00
C GLY A 226 6.86 35.24 -13.83
N ALA A 227 7.64 34.16 -13.80
CA ALA A 227 7.12 32.81 -13.61
C ALA A 227 6.51 32.59 -12.21
N PHE A 228 7.04 33.28 -11.20
CA PHE A 228 6.49 33.27 -9.84
C PHE A 228 5.29 34.22 -9.68
N ALA A 229 5.31 35.37 -10.38
CA ALA A 229 4.20 36.33 -10.37
C ALA A 229 2.90 35.81 -10.99
N GLY A 230 2.98 34.80 -11.87
CA GLY A 230 1.81 34.11 -12.45
C GLY A 230 0.92 33.40 -11.41
N GLY A 231 1.45 33.10 -10.23
CA GLY A 231 0.69 32.53 -9.12
C GLY A 231 0.23 31.09 -9.35
N VAL A 232 -0.84 30.70 -8.65
CA VAL A 232 -1.38 29.33 -8.65
C VAL A 232 -1.87 28.92 -10.05
N GLY A 233 -1.46 27.73 -10.48
CA GLY A 233 -1.81 27.10 -11.75
C GLY A 233 -0.92 27.49 -12.94
N GLN A 234 0.13 28.28 -12.72
CA GLN A 234 1.22 28.47 -13.67
C GLN A 234 2.52 27.89 -13.11
N ASN A 235 3.45 27.48 -13.98
CA ASN A 235 4.79 27.02 -13.59
C ASN A 235 4.78 25.90 -12.52
N TYR A 236 3.76 25.03 -12.52
CA TYR A 236 3.50 23.99 -11.51
C TYR A 236 3.23 24.48 -10.08
N ILE A 237 2.95 25.76 -9.87
CA ILE A 237 2.62 26.32 -8.56
C ILE A 237 1.20 25.92 -8.18
N THR A 238 1.02 25.25 -7.04
CA THR A 238 -0.30 24.82 -6.54
C THR A 238 -0.79 25.65 -5.37
N ASN A 239 0.13 26.22 -4.58
CA ASN A 239 -0.21 27.01 -3.40
C ASN A 239 0.86 28.08 -3.14
N VAL A 240 0.44 29.20 -2.56
CA VAL A 240 1.30 30.32 -2.15
C VAL A 240 0.95 30.67 -0.71
N TYR A 241 1.91 30.46 0.19
CA TYR A 241 1.77 30.78 1.61
C TYR A 241 2.63 31.99 1.96
N SER A 242 2.01 33.08 2.38
CA SER A 242 2.72 34.30 2.81
C SER A 242 2.59 34.49 4.32
N THR A 243 3.71 34.72 4.98
CA THR A 243 3.81 34.97 6.42
C THR A 243 4.83 36.06 6.73
N THR A 244 4.94 36.46 7.98
CA THR A 244 5.96 37.40 8.45
C THR A 244 6.89 36.71 9.43
N GLY A 245 8.14 36.48 9.02
CA GLY A 245 9.18 35.95 9.90
C GLY A 245 9.74 37.03 10.82
N GLN A 246 10.15 36.66 12.03
CA GLN A 246 10.90 37.53 12.92
C GLN A 246 12.36 37.10 12.97
N ASN A 247 13.27 38.06 12.79
CA ASN A 247 14.69 37.82 12.98
C ASN A 247 15.01 37.80 14.48
N ILE A 248 15.51 36.65 14.95
CA ILE A 248 15.80 36.39 16.36
C ILE A 248 16.89 37.33 16.92
N LYS A 249 17.81 37.82 16.07
CA LYS A 249 18.96 38.64 16.52
C LYS A 249 18.63 40.12 16.68
N ASP A 250 17.79 40.68 15.82
CA ASP A 250 17.50 42.12 15.78
C ASP A 250 16.02 42.48 15.98
N GLY A 251 15.14 41.47 16.11
CA GLY A 251 13.70 41.66 16.32
C GLY A 251 12.93 42.19 15.10
N SER A 252 13.60 42.35 13.95
CA SER A 252 12.94 42.85 12.74
C SER A 252 11.99 41.82 12.13
N SER A 253 10.84 42.31 11.65
CA SER A 253 9.88 41.51 10.90
C SER A 253 10.15 41.59 9.41
N LYS A 254 10.10 40.44 8.72
CA LYS A 254 10.30 40.33 7.28
C LYS A 254 9.18 39.51 6.63
N PRO A 255 8.60 39.99 5.52
CA PRO A 255 7.67 39.17 4.76
C PRO A 255 8.42 37.97 4.15
N ILE A 256 7.82 36.80 4.26
CA ILE A 256 8.33 35.54 3.71
C ILE A 256 7.18 34.90 2.93
N THR A 257 7.44 34.61 1.67
CA THR A 257 6.51 33.87 0.82
C THR A 257 7.11 32.51 0.47
N TRP A 258 6.29 31.48 0.58
CA TRP A 258 6.59 30.11 0.22
C TRP A 258 5.69 29.69 -0.93
N TYR A 259 6.28 29.09 -1.96
CA TYR A 259 5.57 28.57 -3.12
C TYR A 259 5.63 27.05 -3.09
N GLN A 260 4.46 26.41 -3.15
CA GLN A 260 4.35 24.97 -3.33
C GLN A 260 4.34 24.66 -4.81
N PHE A 261 5.26 23.80 -5.23
CA PHE A 261 5.34 23.25 -6.56
C PHE A 261 4.92 21.79 -6.53
N LYS A 262 4.15 21.38 -7.53
CA LYS A 262 3.72 19.99 -7.71
C LYS A 262 3.79 19.64 -9.19
N ILE A 263 4.84 18.91 -9.56
CA ILE A 263 5.13 18.52 -10.94
C ILE A 263 4.59 17.11 -11.18
N PRO A 264 3.58 16.92 -12.06
CA PRO A 264 3.11 15.58 -12.44
C PRO A 264 4.21 14.83 -13.19
N ILE A 265 4.54 13.60 -12.77
CA ILE A 265 5.55 12.81 -13.48
C ILE A 265 5.06 12.35 -14.86
N ARG A 266 3.75 12.39 -15.12
CA ARG A 266 3.17 12.03 -16.44
C ARG A 266 2.80 13.25 -17.26
N ASP A 267 3.48 14.37 -17.02
CA ASP A 267 3.26 15.60 -17.78
C ASP A 267 3.62 15.40 -19.26
N ALA A 268 2.69 15.74 -20.15
CA ALA A 268 2.89 15.69 -21.59
C ALA A 268 3.97 16.67 -22.09
N ASN A 269 4.28 17.70 -21.31
CA ASN A 269 5.34 18.68 -21.63
C ASN A 269 6.74 18.21 -21.20
N ALA A 270 6.86 17.09 -20.49
CA ALA A 270 8.15 16.56 -20.08
C ALA A 270 8.96 16.10 -21.31
N GLU A 271 10.23 16.50 -21.38
CA GLU A 271 11.10 16.06 -22.46
C GLU A 271 11.60 14.64 -22.20
N ARG A 272 11.47 13.76 -23.20
CA ARG A 272 11.95 12.38 -23.13
C ARG A 272 13.34 12.29 -23.76
N ILE A 273 14.34 11.96 -22.95
CA ILE A 273 15.72 11.72 -23.40
C ILE A 273 15.99 10.22 -23.40
N GLY A 274 16.53 9.69 -24.51
CA GLY A 274 16.83 8.26 -24.66
C GLY A 274 15.60 7.39 -24.91
N SER A 275 15.69 6.11 -24.56
CA SER A 275 14.70 5.08 -24.92
C SER A 275 13.70 4.71 -23.81
N ILE A 276 13.51 5.56 -22.79
CA ILE A 276 12.63 5.27 -21.64
C ILE A 276 11.14 5.25 -22.03
N GLU A 277 10.40 4.17 -21.80
CA GLU A 277 9.00 4.07 -22.26
C GLU A 277 7.97 4.33 -21.15
N ASN A 278 8.30 3.97 -19.91
CA ASN A 278 7.37 4.01 -18.79
C ASN A 278 8.12 4.25 -17.47
N PHE A 279 7.39 4.24 -16.35
CA PHE A 279 7.93 4.53 -15.02
C PHE A 279 8.15 3.28 -14.17
N GLN A 280 8.30 2.11 -14.79
CA GLN A 280 8.47 0.82 -14.07
C GLN A 280 9.91 0.61 -13.57
N SER A 281 10.87 1.33 -14.15
CA SER A 281 12.29 1.20 -13.80
C SER A 281 12.97 2.56 -13.74
N ILE A 282 12.71 3.27 -12.64
CA ILE A 282 13.33 4.55 -12.29
C ILE A 282 14.45 4.28 -11.28
N ARG A 283 15.70 4.57 -11.65
CA ARG A 283 16.86 4.31 -10.76
C ARG A 283 17.39 5.58 -10.09
N PHE A 284 17.28 6.73 -10.75
CA PHE A 284 17.88 7.98 -10.30
C PHE A 284 16.95 9.18 -10.48
N ILE A 285 17.18 10.19 -9.65
CA ILE A 285 16.68 11.54 -9.83
C ILE A 285 17.86 12.51 -9.83
N ARG A 286 17.90 13.44 -10.78
CA ARG A 286 18.92 14.51 -10.88
C ARG A 286 18.23 15.86 -10.87
N MET A 287 18.73 16.80 -10.08
CA MET A 287 18.24 18.17 -10.01
C MET A 287 19.38 19.13 -10.36
N PHE A 288 19.15 20.10 -11.24
CA PHE A 288 20.19 21.06 -11.62
C PHE A 288 19.62 22.41 -12.05
N LEU A 289 20.46 23.44 -11.95
CA LEU A 289 20.14 24.80 -12.39
C LEU A 289 20.91 25.13 -13.68
N LYS A 290 20.20 25.77 -14.62
CA LYS A 290 20.73 26.25 -15.90
C LYS A 290 20.29 27.70 -16.14
N GLY A 291 21.07 28.41 -16.96
CA GLY A 291 20.70 29.74 -17.46
C GLY A 291 20.77 30.88 -16.44
N CYS A 292 21.35 30.66 -15.26
CA CYS A 292 21.52 31.67 -14.21
C CYS A 292 22.69 32.60 -14.57
N ASP A 293 22.45 33.91 -14.68
CA ASP A 293 23.48 34.93 -14.92
C ASP A 293 24.11 35.45 -13.62
N LYS A 294 23.43 35.25 -12.48
CA LYS A 294 23.89 35.64 -11.14
C LYS A 294 23.71 34.48 -10.15
N PRO A 295 24.30 34.55 -8.94
CA PRO A 295 24.06 33.55 -7.91
C PRO A 295 22.57 33.39 -7.57
N VAL A 296 22.06 32.16 -7.60
CA VAL A 296 20.69 31.81 -7.19
C VAL A 296 20.76 30.96 -5.92
N ILE A 297 19.94 31.29 -4.93
CA ILE A 297 19.80 30.49 -3.71
C ILE A 297 18.35 30.04 -3.60
N LEU A 298 18.10 28.75 -3.86
CA LEU A 298 16.81 28.12 -3.62
C LEU A 298 16.81 27.43 -2.26
N ARG A 299 15.82 27.73 -1.43
CA ARG A 299 15.64 27.08 -0.12
C ARG A 299 14.39 26.22 -0.17
N PHE A 300 14.61 24.91 -0.16
CA PHE A 300 13.53 23.92 -0.13
C PHE A 300 13.20 23.60 1.33
N ALA A 301 11.98 23.92 1.78
CA ALA A 301 11.52 23.48 3.10
C ALA A 301 11.23 21.97 3.11
N LYS A 302 10.74 21.46 1.97
CA LYS A 302 10.40 20.06 1.74
C LYS A 302 10.59 19.77 0.25
N LEU A 303 11.16 18.62 -0.09
CA LEU A 303 11.26 18.09 -1.45
C LEU A 303 11.03 16.58 -1.36
N GLU A 304 9.98 16.11 -2.01
CA GLU A 304 9.51 14.73 -1.88
C GLU A 304 8.86 14.20 -3.16
N LEU A 305 8.83 12.87 -3.27
CA LEU A 305 8.02 12.16 -4.25
C LEU A 305 6.71 11.77 -3.57
N VAL A 306 5.59 12.25 -4.10
CA VAL A 306 4.26 12.02 -3.53
C VAL A 306 3.58 10.89 -4.29
N ARG A 307 3.11 9.90 -3.54
CA ARG A 307 2.22 8.85 -4.03
C ARG A 307 0.76 9.22 -3.79
N ASN A 308 -0.11 8.80 -4.69
CA ASN A 308 -1.55 8.84 -4.45
C ASN A 308 -2.07 7.46 -4.03
N ASP A 309 -3.07 7.41 -3.14
CA ASP A 309 -3.78 6.18 -2.80
C ASP A 309 -4.89 5.84 -3.82
N TRP A 310 -5.34 6.87 -4.54
CA TRP A 310 -6.35 6.80 -5.57
C TRP A 310 -5.70 6.97 -6.94
N ARG A 311 -6.15 6.18 -7.92
CA ARG A 311 -5.61 6.14 -9.27
C ARG A 311 -6.58 6.76 -10.26
N LYS A 312 -6.09 7.47 -11.27
CA LYS A 312 -6.92 7.97 -12.37
C LYS A 312 -7.45 6.78 -13.18
N TYR A 313 -8.75 6.78 -13.47
CA TYR A 313 -9.34 5.85 -14.42
C TYR A 313 -9.26 6.46 -15.83
N GLY A 314 -8.37 5.93 -16.68
CA GLY A 314 -8.08 6.47 -18.02
C GLY A 314 -8.97 5.94 -19.15
N PHE A 315 -10.06 5.24 -18.84
CA PHE A 315 -11.00 4.74 -19.84
C PHE A 315 -12.34 5.46 -19.74
N ASP A 316 -13.08 5.49 -20.85
CA ASP A 316 -14.43 6.02 -20.88
C ASP A 316 -15.38 5.16 -20.01
N LEU A 317 -16.29 5.84 -19.32
CA LEU A 317 -17.29 5.26 -18.43
C LEU A 317 -18.68 5.17 -19.07
N LEU A 318 -18.88 5.68 -20.30
CA LEU A 318 -20.20 5.91 -20.88
C LEU A 318 -20.87 4.74 -21.62
N ALA A 319 -20.14 3.69 -22.02
CA ALA A 319 -20.75 2.49 -22.62
C ALA A 319 -19.79 1.30 -22.65
N PRO A 320 -20.28 0.05 -22.81
CA PRO A 320 -19.45 -1.13 -23.03
C PRO A 320 -18.83 -1.15 -24.44
N GLY A 321 -17.50 -1.34 -24.52
CA GLY A 321 -16.74 -1.43 -25.77
C GLY A 321 -15.23 -1.53 -25.52
N PHE A 322 -14.46 -1.94 -26.54
CA PHE A 322 -13.01 -1.81 -26.52
C PHE A 322 -12.66 -0.36 -26.87
N TYR A 323 -12.33 0.43 -25.86
CA TYR A 323 -11.82 1.79 -26.05
C TYR A 323 -10.28 1.76 -25.98
N GLN A 324 -9.63 2.46 -26.89
CA GLN A 324 -8.26 2.94 -26.60
C GLN A 324 -8.36 3.87 -25.37
N PRO A 325 -7.36 3.89 -24.48
CA PRO A 325 -7.33 4.84 -23.37
C PRO A 325 -7.63 6.23 -23.91
N ASN A 326 -8.79 6.76 -23.56
CA ASN A 326 -9.21 8.07 -24.01
C ASN A 326 -8.58 9.06 -23.04
N ASP A 327 -7.27 9.28 -23.17
CA ASP A 327 -6.72 10.59 -22.88
C ASP A 327 -7.31 11.51 -23.96
N ASP A 328 -8.59 11.86 -23.80
CA ASP A 328 -9.18 12.96 -24.55
C ASP A 328 -8.28 14.15 -24.27
N ILE A 329 -7.44 14.49 -25.26
CA ILE A 329 -6.38 15.51 -25.18
C ILE A 329 -6.94 16.82 -24.60
N ASN A 330 -8.24 17.03 -24.72
CA ASN A 330 -8.91 18.25 -24.34
C ASN A 330 -9.43 18.24 -22.89
N THR A 331 -9.74 17.09 -22.26
CA THR A 331 -10.27 17.06 -20.88
C THR A 331 -9.14 16.86 -19.87
N GLN A 332 -8.89 17.87 -19.04
CA GLN A 332 -7.90 17.78 -17.96
C GLN A 332 -8.53 17.16 -16.71
N PHE A 333 -7.89 16.13 -16.15
CA PHE A 333 -8.32 15.48 -14.91
C PHE A 333 -7.15 15.19 -13.99
N ASP A 334 -7.13 15.80 -12.81
CA ASP A 334 -6.10 15.64 -11.80
C ASP A 334 -6.65 15.22 -10.43
N ILE A 335 -5.90 14.36 -9.75
CA ILE A 335 -6.19 13.88 -8.40
C ILE A 335 -5.13 14.46 -7.46
N GLY A 336 -5.57 15.25 -6.51
CA GLY A 336 -4.75 15.83 -5.46
C GLY A 336 -5.30 15.57 -4.08
N ALA A 337 -4.67 16.20 -3.10
CA ALA A 337 -5.18 16.30 -1.74
C ALA A 337 -5.24 17.79 -1.37
N VAL A 338 -6.28 18.18 -0.66
CA VAL A 338 -6.37 19.48 0.02
C VAL A 338 -6.39 19.22 1.51
N ASN A 339 -5.68 20.04 2.28
CA ASN A 339 -5.48 19.79 3.70
C ASN A 339 -5.55 21.03 4.58
N ILE A 340 -5.88 20.83 5.86
CA ILE A 340 -6.12 21.94 6.79
C ILE A 340 -4.86 22.76 7.12
N GLU A 341 -3.69 22.14 7.12
CA GLU A 341 -2.43 22.81 7.47
C GLU A 341 -1.85 23.64 6.31
N GLU A 342 -1.92 23.14 5.08
CA GLU A 342 -1.35 23.80 3.89
C GLU A 342 -2.38 24.63 3.11
N ASP A 343 -3.63 24.16 3.01
CA ASP A 343 -4.67 24.74 2.14
C ASP A 343 -5.73 25.54 2.91
N GLY A 344 -5.51 25.78 4.21
CA GLY A 344 -6.37 26.62 5.05
C GLY A 344 -6.46 28.09 4.62
N SER A 345 -5.58 28.54 3.72
CA SER A 345 -5.61 29.87 3.08
C SER A 345 -5.75 29.82 1.54
N LYS A 346 -6.09 28.66 0.97
CA LYS A 346 -6.26 28.46 -0.48
C LYS A 346 -7.37 29.38 -1.04
N GLN A 347 -7.29 29.66 -2.35
CA GLN A 347 -8.33 30.31 -3.16
C GLN A 347 -8.82 29.35 -4.28
N PRO A 348 -10.05 29.48 -4.82
CA PRO A 348 -11.08 30.48 -4.48
C PRO A 348 -11.81 30.18 -3.17
N VAL A 349 -11.84 28.93 -2.70
CA VAL A 349 -12.32 28.55 -1.37
C VAL A 349 -11.14 27.98 -0.57
N ASN A 350 -11.03 28.40 0.70
CA ASN A 350 -10.06 27.85 1.63
C ASN A 350 -10.56 26.56 2.27
N TYR A 351 -9.64 25.64 2.57
CA TYR A 351 -10.02 24.38 3.17
C TYR A 351 -10.41 24.55 4.65
N VAL A 352 -11.59 24.05 5.01
CA VAL A 352 -12.10 23.99 6.39
C VAL A 352 -12.57 22.58 6.70
N LEU A 353 -12.54 22.18 7.97
CA LEU A 353 -13.01 20.86 8.40
C LEU A 353 -14.50 20.68 8.06
N PRO A 354 -14.92 19.48 7.62
CA PRO A 354 -16.34 19.17 7.50
C PRO A 354 -17.08 19.34 8.83
N PRO A 355 -18.37 19.75 8.81
CA PRO A 355 -19.16 19.89 10.02
C PRO A 355 -19.19 18.60 10.86
N ASN A 356 -19.01 18.75 12.17
CA ASN A 356 -18.99 17.65 13.16
C ASN A 356 -17.82 16.67 13.02
N ILE A 357 -16.74 17.07 12.35
CA ILE A 357 -15.49 16.30 12.29
C ILE A 357 -14.42 17.05 13.08
N ASP A 358 -13.85 16.36 14.06
CA ASP A 358 -12.72 16.84 14.84
C ASP A 358 -11.42 16.25 14.32
N ARG A 359 -10.33 17.02 14.43
CA ARG A 359 -9.00 16.54 14.09
C ARG A 359 -8.58 15.43 15.04
N GLU A 360 -8.02 14.37 14.48
CA GLU A 360 -7.41 13.31 15.29
C GLU A 360 -6.24 13.87 16.11
N ILE A 361 -6.11 13.40 17.35
CA ILE A 361 -5.01 13.78 18.23
C ILE A 361 -4.04 12.61 18.39
N ASN A 362 -2.74 12.88 18.25
CA ASN A 362 -1.72 11.89 18.55
C ASN A 362 -1.56 11.76 20.07
N SER A 363 -2.13 10.70 20.65
CA SER A 363 -2.03 10.39 22.08
C SER A 363 -0.71 9.70 22.47
N GLY A 364 0.18 9.41 21.52
CA GLY A 364 1.46 8.75 21.77
C GLY A 364 2.56 9.68 22.27
N SER A 365 2.38 11.00 22.13
CA SER A 365 3.33 12.02 22.62
C SER A 365 2.84 12.68 23.90
N ALA A 366 3.77 13.14 24.75
CA ALA A 366 3.44 13.89 25.96
C ALA A 366 2.71 15.22 25.67
N ASN A 367 2.91 15.77 24.47
CA ASN A 367 2.13 16.89 23.94
C ASN A 367 1.07 16.35 22.99
N LEU A 368 -0.18 16.77 23.17
CA LEU A 368 -1.26 16.46 22.24
C LEU A 368 -1.05 17.26 20.95
N VAL A 369 -0.66 16.57 19.88
CA VAL A 369 -0.49 17.17 18.55
C VAL A 369 -1.68 16.74 17.70
N ALA A 370 -2.40 17.72 17.15
CA ALA A 370 -3.45 17.43 16.18
C ALA A 370 -2.80 16.97 14.87
N LEU A 371 -3.28 15.84 14.34
CA LEU A 371 -2.83 15.30 13.06
C LEU A 371 -3.39 16.15 11.92
N ASN A 372 -2.73 16.06 10.76
CA ASN A 372 -3.22 16.73 9.56
C ASN A 372 -4.52 16.05 9.11
N GLU A 373 -5.47 16.85 8.65
CA GLU A 373 -6.75 16.40 8.12
C GLU A 373 -6.78 16.77 6.62
N GLN A 374 -7.17 15.82 5.76
CA GLN A 374 -7.02 15.94 4.32
C GLN A 374 -8.23 15.35 3.58
N ALA A 375 -8.70 16.04 2.53
CA ALA A 375 -9.67 15.54 1.58
C ALA A 375 -9.01 15.23 0.22
N MET A 376 -9.59 14.29 -0.53
CA MET A 376 -9.18 14.06 -1.92
C MET A 376 -9.79 15.15 -2.80
N SER A 377 -8.97 15.78 -3.65
CA SER A 377 -9.41 16.79 -4.61
C SER A 377 -9.39 16.23 -6.03
N LEU A 378 -10.51 16.35 -6.74
CA LEU A 378 -10.68 16.01 -8.15
C LEU A 378 -10.79 17.33 -8.93
N THR A 379 -9.69 17.73 -9.57
CA THR A 379 -9.66 18.93 -10.41
C THR A 379 -9.95 18.52 -11.84
N ILE A 380 -10.99 19.12 -12.43
CA ILE A 380 -11.43 18.79 -13.78
C ILE A 380 -11.56 20.09 -14.58
N CYS A 381 -11.14 20.07 -15.83
CA CYS A 381 -11.47 21.14 -16.76
C CYS A 381 -11.75 20.61 -18.16
N ASN A 382 -12.64 21.31 -18.86
CA ASN A 382 -13.18 20.95 -20.16
C ASN A 382 -13.83 19.56 -20.18
N LEU A 383 -14.62 19.24 -19.14
CA LEU A 383 -15.43 18.02 -19.10
C LEU A 383 -16.64 18.21 -20.01
N GLU A 384 -16.59 17.62 -21.20
CA GLU A 384 -17.64 17.74 -22.21
C GLU A 384 -18.99 17.20 -21.73
N ASP A 385 -20.06 17.62 -22.41
CA ASP A 385 -21.42 17.18 -22.13
C ASP A 385 -21.56 15.65 -22.18
N GLY A 386 -22.22 15.09 -21.17
CA GLY A 386 -22.35 13.64 -20.99
C GLY A 386 -21.09 12.92 -20.53
N GLN A 387 -19.89 13.52 -20.52
CA GLN A 387 -18.66 12.84 -20.11
C GLN A 387 -18.50 12.68 -18.59
N SER A 388 -17.66 11.72 -18.19
CA SER A 388 -17.25 11.56 -16.80
C SER A 388 -15.78 11.19 -16.65
N ARG A 389 -15.20 11.54 -15.50
CA ARG A 389 -13.84 11.16 -15.08
C ARG A 389 -13.90 10.68 -13.64
N ALA A 390 -13.05 9.71 -13.31
CA ALA A 390 -13.09 9.09 -11.99
C ALA A 390 -11.70 8.70 -11.49
N ALA A 391 -11.61 8.67 -10.16
CA ALA A 391 -10.52 8.09 -9.41
C ALA A 391 -10.98 6.74 -8.84
N PHE A 392 -10.12 5.74 -8.81
CA PHE A 392 -10.43 4.44 -8.21
C PHE A 392 -9.39 3.99 -7.19
N LYS A 393 -9.85 3.19 -6.23
CA LYS A 393 -9.04 2.50 -5.24
C LYS A 393 -9.42 1.03 -5.19
N THR A 394 -8.40 0.18 -5.27
CA THR A 394 -8.56 -1.26 -5.07
C THR A 394 -8.64 -1.55 -3.57
N THR A 395 -9.63 -2.35 -3.16
CA THR A 395 -9.88 -2.72 -1.77
C THR A 395 -10.37 -4.17 -1.67
N GLN A 396 -10.55 -4.66 -0.45
CA GLN A 396 -11.26 -5.89 -0.17
C GLN A 396 -12.21 -5.62 0.99
N LEU A 397 -13.39 -5.09 0.67
CA LEU A 397 -14.32 -4.56 1.66
C LEU A 397 -15.63 -5.37 1.70
N ASP A 398 -16.03 -5.81 2.90
CA ASP A 398 -17.35 -6.39 3.18
C ASP A 398 -18.18 -5.40 3.98
N VAL A 399 -19.18 -4.79 3.34
CA VAL A 399 -20.00 -3.73 3.95
C VAL A 399 -21.28 -4.27 4.60
N ARG A 400 -21.52 -5.59 4.56
CA ARG A 400 -22.83 -6.17 4.98
C ARG A 400 -23.13 -6.05 6.47
N SER A 401 -22.14 -5.69 7.31
CA SER A 401 -22.35 -5.40 8.73
C SER A 401 -22.83 -3.95 8.98
N TYR A 402 -22.91 -3.12 7.94
CA TYR A 402 -23.24 -1.70 8.01
C TYR A 402 -24.48 -1.42 7.16
N LYS A 403 -25.23 -0.37 7.52
CA LYS A 403 -26.43 0.03 6.78
C LYS A 403 -26.15 1.15 5.78
N LYS A 404 -25.16 2.02 6.08
CA LYS A 404 -24.89 3.20 5.25
C LYS A 404 -23.41 3.42 4.97
N LEU A 405 -23.13 3.99 3.81
CA LEU A 405 -21.88 4.64 3.47
C LEU A 405 -22.11 6.15 3.42
N LYS A 406 -21.23 6.92 4.05
CA LYS A 406 -21.30 8.39 4.07
C LYS A 406 -19.99 8.99 3.57
N MET A 407 -20.08 10.13 2.88
CA MET A 407 -18.93 11.00 2.61
C MET A 407 -19.41 12.45 2.42
N TYR A 408 -18.56 13.40 2.78
CA TYR A 408 -18.78 14.81 2.46
C TYR A 408 -18.23 15.13 1.08
N ILE A 409 -18.95 15.98 0.35
CA ILE A 409 -18.52 16.46 -0.96
C ILE A 409 -18.62 17.98 -1.01
N HIS A 410 -17.56 18.61 -1.49
CA HIS A 410 -17.50 20.03 -1.81
C HIS A 410 -17.35 20.18 -3.33
N ALA A 411 -17.89 21.26 -3.88
CA ALA A 411 -17.69 21.64 -5.27
C ALA A 411 -17.46 23.15 -5.36
N GLU A 412 -16.41 23.55 -6.08
CA GLU A 412 -16.10 24.94 -6.42
C GLU A 412 -15.77 25.07 -7.92
N ALA A 413 -15.92 26.29 -8.44
CA ALA A 413 -15.41 26.64 -9.76
C ALA A 413 -13.88 26.60 -9.77
N SER A 414 -13.27 26.26 -10.90
CA SER A 414 -11.81 26.24 -11.04
C SER A 414 -11.24 27.66 -10.88
N ALA A 415 -10.10 27.79 -10.19
CA ALA A 415 -9.45 29.07 -9.89
C ALA A 415 -9.06 29.88 -11.14
N ASN A 416 -8.92 29.21 -12.30
CA ASN A 416 -8.27 29.75 -13.49
C ASN A 416 -9.20 29.91 -14.71
N THR A 417 -10.52 29.76 -14.54
CA THR A 417 -11.47 29.83 -15.66
C THR A 417 -12.51 30.93 -15.46
N ALA A 418 -12.78 31.70 -16.51
CA ALA A 418 -13.91 32.63 -16.56
C ALA A 418 -15.26 31.89 -16.68
N ASP A 419 -15.23 30.56 -16.82
CA ASP A 419 -16.40 29.71 -16.99
C ASP A 419 -17.15 29.59 -15.65
N PRO A 420 -18.39 30.11 -15.56
CA PRO A 420 -19.19 29.97 -14.36
C PRO A 420 -19.64 28.52 -14.19
N LEU A 421 -19.47 27.96 -12.99
CA LEU A 421 -20.02 26.67 -12.60
C LEU A 421 -21.32 26.91 -11.82
N ALA A 422 -22.45 26.41 -12.33
CA ALA A 422 -23.75 26.55 -11.67
C ALA A 422 -24.13 25.30 -10.85
N ASN A 423 -25.13 25.45 -9.99
CA ASN A 423 -25.65 24.33 -9.20
C ASN A 423 -26.24 23.26 -10.12
N ASN A 424 -25.93 22.00 -9.82
CA ASN A 424 -26.33 20.78 -10.54
C ASN A 424 -25.64 20.57 -11.91
N ASP A 425 -24.73 21.45 -12.33
CA ASP A 425 -23.94 21.25 -13.57
C ASP A 425 -23.06 19.99 -13.48
N LEU A 426 -22.56 19.68 -12.29
CA LEU A 426 -21.72 18.51 -12.05
C LEU A 426 -22.39 17.57 -11.07
N HIS A 427 -22.30 16.28 -11.36
CA HIS A 427 -22.78 15.20 -10.51
C HIS A 427 -21.59 14.42 -9.96
N ALA A 428 -21.51 14.25 -8.64
CA ALA A 428 -20.60 13.27 -8.06
C ALA A 428 -21.25 11.89 -8.09
N PHE A 429 -20.44 10.85 -8.27
CA PHE A 429 -20.88 9.48 -8.10
C PHE A 429 -19.84 8.63 -7.38
N ILE A 430 -20.33 7.63 -6.65
CA ILE A 430 -19.52 6.52 -6.15
C ILE A 430 -19.98 5.23 -6.78
N ARG A 431 -19.01 4.45 -7.28
CA ARG A 431 -19.19 3.14 -7.87
C ARG A 431 -18.50 2.10 -7.00
N LEU A 432 -19.26 1.08 -6.60
CA LEU A 432 -18.84 -0.03 -5.76
C LEU A 432 -19.01 -1.33 -6.55
N GLY A 433 -17.90 -1.98 -6.91
CA GLY A 433 -17.93 -3.11 -7.82
C GLY A 433 -16.93 -4.22 -7.52
N THR A 434 -17.14 -5.36 -8.17
CA THR A 434 -16.13 -6.43 -8.27
C THR A 434 -15.15 -6.19 -9.42
N ASP A 435 -15.50 -5.29 -10.34
CA ASP A 435 -14.69 -4.77 -11.44
C ASP A 435 -15.02 -3.28 -11.69
N TYR A 436 -14.45 -2.71 -12.76
CA TYR A 436 -14.60 -1.30 -13.11
C TYR A 436 -15.88 -0.99 -13.90
N THR A 437 -16.32 -1.90 -14.78
CA THR A 437 -17.21 -1.59 -15.92
C THR A 437 -18.45 -2.45 -16.03
N ASP A 438 -18.47 -3.67 -15.49
CA ASP A 438 -19.49 -4.66 -15.82
C ASP A 438 -20.28 -5.14 -14.62
N ASN A 439 -19.70 -5.13 -13.42
CA ASN A 439 -20.35 -5.59 -12.19
C ASN A 439 -20.19 -4.54 -11.09
N TYR A 440 -21.08 -3.55 -11.10
CA TYR A 440 -21.04 -2.45 -10.14
C TYR A 440 -22.42 -1.94 -9.70
N TYR A 441 -22.45 -1.39 -8.48
CA TYR A 441 -23.46 -0.45 -8.01
C TYR A 441 -22.91 0.97 -8.16
N GLU A 442 -23.69 1.89 -8.67
CA GLU A 442 -23.33 3.31 -8.71
C GLU A 442 -24.43 4.14 -8.04
N TYR A 443 -24.01 5.11 -7.22
CA TYR A 443 -24.88 6.09 -6.60
C TYR A 443 -24.39 7.48 -6.96
N SER A 444 -25.26 8.28 -7.58
CA SER A 444 -24.94 9.61 -8.09
C SER A 444 -25.83 10.68 -7.47
N ILE A 445 -25.24 11.83 -7.14
CA ILE A 445 -25.91 13.01 -6.60
C ILE A 445 -25.51 14.27 -7.39
N PRO A 446 -26.44 15.20 -7.66
CA PRO A 446 -26.12 16.51 -8.21
C PRO A 446 -25.41 17.38 -7.16
N LEU A 447 -24.43 18.18 -7.58
CA LEU A 447 -23.63 19.01 -6.67
C LEU A 447 -24.09 20.47 -6.66
N LYS A 448 -24.13 21.04 -5.47
CA LYS A 448 -24.27 22.47 -5.21
C LYS A 448 -22.90 23.11 -5.15
N VAL A 449 -22.71 24.20 -5.87
CA VAL A 449 -21.44 24.92 -5.97
C VAL A 449 -21.31 25.90 -4.81
N THR A 450 -20.13 25.95 -4.21
CA THR A 450 -19.77 26.90 -3.16
C THR A 450 -19.29 28.19 -3.80
N ASN A 451 -19.77 29.34 -3.31
CA ASN A 451 -19.32 30.62 -3.83
C ASN A 451 -17.85 30.89 -3.45
N PRO A 452 -17.06 31.55 -4.32
CA PRO A 452 -15.71 32.00 -3.96
C PRO A 452 -15.71 32.88 -2.70
N GLY A 453 -14.74 32.67 -1.81
CA GLY A 453 -14.64 33.42 -0.56
C GLY A 453 -13.72 32.77 0.47
N PHE A 454 -13.47 33.52 1.56
CA PHE A 454 -12.76 32.99 2.72
C PHE A 454 -13.76 32.67 3.84
N TYR A 455 -13.73 31.42 4.31
CA TYR A 455 -14.64 30.84 5.26
C TYR A 455 -13.94 30.57 6.59
N ASN A 456 -14.59 30.91 7.69
CA ASN A 456 -14.06 30.69 9.03
C ASN A 456 -14.27 29.24 9.46
N GLY A 457 -13.20 28.45 9.45
CA GLY A 457 -13.24 27.04 9.85
C GLY A 457 -13.59 26.77 11.32
N SER A 458 -13.70 27.80 12.18
CA SER A 458 -14.21 27.67 13.56
C SER A 458 -15.72 27.94 13.66
N ASN A 459 -16.37 28.43 12.59
CA ASN A 459 -17.80 28.66 12.54
C ASN A 459 -18.48 27.50 11.82
N VAL A 460 -19.44 26.85 12.49
CA VAL A 460 -20.19 25.72 11.93
C VAL A 460 -21.02 26.13 10.70
N ASP A 461 -21.58 27.35 10.69
CA ASP A 461 -22.36 27.83 9.53
C ASP A 461 -21.48 27.95 8.28
N ASP A 462 -20.27 28.49 8.42
CA ASP A 462 -19.29 28.59 7.34
C ASP A 462 -18.81 27.21 6.87
N GLN A 463 -18.64 26.26 7.80
CA GLN A 463 -18.34 24.87 7.45
C GLN A 463 -19.46 24.24 6.61
N TYR A 464 -20.74 24.54 6.89
CA TYR A 464 -21.87 24.09 6.07
C TYR A 464 -22.00 24.84 4.73
N LEU A 465 -21.38 26.01 4.58
CA LEU A 465 -21.27 26.67 3.27
C LEU A 465 -20.23 25.96 2.39
N VAL A 466 -19.09 25.56 2.96
CA VAL A 466 -18.04 24.80 2.25
C VAL A 466 -18.45 23.34 2.04
N TRP A 467 -19.13 22.71 3.01
CA TRP A 467 -19.60 21.33 2.92
C TRP A 467 -21.14 21.29 3.02
N PRO A 468 -21.87 21.67 1.95
CA PRO A 468 -23.33 21.71 1.99
C PRO A 468 -23.93 20.33 2.28
N GLU A 469 -24.96 20.27 3.13
CA GLU A 469 -25.71 19.03 3.40
C GLU A 469 -26.30 18.43 2.12
N ALA A 470 -26.66 19.28 1.15
CA ALA A 470 -27.14 18.85 -0.16
C ALA A 470 -26.11 17.99 -0.92
N ASN A 471 -24.83 18.21 -0.67
CA ASN A 471 -23.71 17.47 -1.26
C ASN A 471 -23.26 16.29 -0.39
N GLU A 472 -23.79 16.14 0.84
CA GLU A 472 -23.45 14.97 1.67
C GLU A 472 -24.03 13.71 1.01
N MET A 473 -23.13 12.81 0.61
CA MET A 473 -23.54 11.54 0.03
C MET A 473 -23.83 10.56 1.17
N ILE A 474 -25.10 10.23 1.33
CA ILE A 474 -25.57 9.18 2.25
C ILE A 474 -26.18 8.06 1.42
N LEU A 475 -25.40 6.99 1.21
CA LEU A 475 -25.80 5.81 0.47
C LEU A 475 -26.28 4.73 1.44
N GLU A 476 -27.55 4.34 1.30
CA GLU A 476 -28.15 3.25 2.08
C GLU A 476 -28.03 1.93 1.31
N PHE A 477 -27.34 0.95 1.87
CA PHE A 477 -27.09 -0.32 1.18
C PHE A 477 -28.37 -1.11 0.88
N GLU A 478 -29.41 -0.94 1.71
CA GLU A 478 -30.72 -1.54 1.48
C GLU A 478 -31.35 -1.05 0.16
N LYS A 479 -31.16 0.22 -0.20
CA LYS A 479 -31.65 0.76 -1.49
C LYS A 479 -30.96 0.10 -2.68
N LEU A 480 -29.66 -0.19 -2.59
CA LEU A 480 -28.94 -0.92 -3.63
C LEU A 480 -29.44 -2.37 -3.77
N GLN A 481 -29.69 -3.05 -2.65
CA GLN A 481 -30.25 -4.40 -2.64
C GLN A 481 -31.67 -4.43 -3.23
N ALA A 482 -32.53 -3.50 -2.84
CA ALA A 482 -33.88 -3.36 -3.36
C ALA A 482 -33.87 -3.06 -4.87
N ALA A 483 -32.98 -2.18 -5.32
CA ALA A 483 -32.79 -1.86 -6.73
C ALA A 483 -32.35 -3.09 -7.55
N LYS A 484 -31.42 -3.89 -7.00
CA LYS A 484 -30.97 -5.15 -7.62
C LYS A 484 -32.12 -6.16 -7.74
N GLN A 485 -32.90 -6.32 -6.67
CA GLN A 485 -34.05 -7.22 -6.64
C GLN A 485 -35.10 -6.79 -7.67
N ARG A 486 -35.39 -5.49 -7.75
CA ARG A 486 -36.34 -4.95 -8.73
C ARG A 486 -35.87 -5.22 -10.16
N ARG A 487 -34.60 -4.96 -10.46
CA ARG A 487 -33.96 -5.30 -11.74
C ARG A 487 -34.12 -6.77 -12.09
N ASN A 488 -33.87 -7.67 -11.12
CA ASN A 488 -33.99 -9.11 -11.33
C ASN A 488 -35.44 -9.55 -11.61
N ILE A 489 -36.42 -8.91 -10.95
CA ILE A 489 -37.86 -9.14 -11.21
C ILE A 489 -38.23 -8.68 -12.62
N ASP A 490 -37.81 -7.48 -13.02
CA ASP A 490 -38.12 -6.93 -14.34
C ASP A 490 -37.45 -7.76 -15.46
N MET A 491 -36.24 -8.27 -15.23
CA MET A 491 -35.55 -9.22 -16.10
C MET A 491 -36.30 -10.55 -16.20
N PHE A 492 -36.77 -11.11 -15.08
CA PHE A 492 -37.56 -12.34 -15.06
C PHE A 492 -38.90 -12.19 -15.79
N ASN A 493 -39.53 -11.03 -15.69
CA ASN A 493 -40.78 -10.70 -16.39
C ASN A 493 -40.57 -10.36 -17.88
N GLY A 494 -39.32 -10.37 -18.38
CA GLY A 494 -39.02 -10.16 -19.79
C GLY A 494 -39.17 -8.71 -20.27
N LEU A 495 -39.03 -7.71 -19.38
CA LEU A 495 -39.17 -6.28 -19.71
C LEU A 495 -37.96 -5.69 -20.47
N GLY A 496 -37.22 -6.52 -21.23
CA GLY A 496 -36.06 -6.08 -22.03
C GLY A 496 -34.81 -5.69 -21.22
N VAL A 497 -34.81 -5.93 -19.90
CA VAL A 497 -33.67 -5.66 -19.02
C VAL A 497 -32.69 -6.84 -19.07
N THR A 498 -31.39 -6.56 -19.19
CA THR A 498 -30.33 -7.58 -19.18
C THR A 498 -29.28 -7.27 -18.12
N LEU A 499 -28.38 -8.23 -17.85
CA LEU A 499 -27.22 -7.98 -16.98
C LEU A 499 -26.17 -7.10 -17.65
N ALA A 500 -26.14 -7.05 -18.99
CA ALA A 500 -25.17 -6.25 -19.74
C ALA A 500 -25.58 -4.77 -19.87
N SER A 501 -26.87 -4.46 -19.74
CA SER A 501 -27.39 -3.10 -19.76
C SER A 501 -27.41 -2.48 -18.37
N GLU A 502 -27.14 -1.19 -18.28
CA GLU A 502 -27.37 -0.43 -17.05
C GLU A 502 -28.86 -0.35 -16.71
N TYR A 503 -29.18 -0.56 -15.43
CA TYR A 503 -30.52 -0.42 -14.89
C TYR A 503 -30.53 0.72 -13.87
N VAL A 504 -31.32 1.77 -14.16
CA VAL A 504 -31.32 3.03 -13.39
C VAL A 504 -32.61 3.16 -12.61
N ILE A 505 -32.50 3.51 -11.32
CA ILE A 505 -33.61 3.86 -10.44
C ILE A 505 -33.38 5.28 -9.90
N VAL A 506 -34.43 6.08 -9.92
CA VAL A 506 -34.42 7.45 -9.37
C VAL A 506 -34.81 7.40 -7.88
N ASP A 507 -34.00 8.03 -7.03
CA ASP A 507 -34.18 8.16 -5.58
C ASP A 507 -34.22 9.66 -5.22
N GLY A 508 -35.38 10.30 -5.41
CA GLY A 508 -35.50 11.76 -5.28
C GLY A 508 -34.70 12.48 -6.38
N SER A 509 -33.75 13.32 -6.00
CA SER A 509 -32.80 13.97 -6.93
C SER A 509 -31.58 13.11 -7.27
N ARG A 510 -31.47 11.92 -6.67
CA ARG A 510 -30.30 11.03 -6.76
C ARG A 510 -30.61 9.87 -7.70
N LYS A 511 -29.56 9.23 -8.24
CA LYS A 511 -29.69 8.10 -9.17
C LYS A 511 -28.92 6.89 -8.64
N ILE A 512 -29.55 5.72 -8.68
CA ILE A 512 -28.93 4.41 -8.42
C ILE A 512 -28.84 3.67 -9.75
N THR A 513 -27.63 3.31 -10.16
CA THR A 513 -27.38 2.53 -11.39
C THR A 513 -26.80 1.16 -11.02
N ILE A 514 -27.28 0.12 -11.69
CA ILE A 514 -26.82 -1.26 -11.49
C ILE A 514 -26.48 -1.87 -12.85
N LYS A 515 -25.27 -2.44 -12.96
CA LYS A 515 -24.86 -3.23 -14.12
C LYS A 515 -24.23 -4.55 -13.66
N GLY A 516 -24.52 -5.63 -14.38
CA GLY A 516 -24.05 -6.98 -14.03
C GLY A 516 -24.60 -7.51 -12.71
N ASN A 517 -23.83 -8.34 -12.03
CA ASN A 517 -24.18 -8.89 -10.71
C ASN A 517 -23.18 -8.44 -9.64
N PRO A 518 -23.19 -7.14 -9.27
CA PRO A 518 -22.28 -6.60 -8.26
C PRO A 518 -22.50 -7.23 -6.89
N ASN A 519 -21.52 -7.08 -6.01
CA ASN A 519 -21.52 -7.76 -4.72
C ASN A 519 -20.97 -6.87 -3.58
N LEU A 520 -21.81 -6.63 -2.57
CA LEU A 520 -21.45 -5.87 -1.35
C LEU A 520 -20.63 -6.67 -0.32
N SER A 521 -20.50 -7.99 -0.46
CA SER A 521 -19.68 -8.82 0.43
C SER A 521 -18.18 -8.75 0.14
N ALA A 522 -17.82 -8.36 -1.08
CA ALA A 522 -16.45 -8.43 -1.58
C ALA A 522 -16.25 -7.33 -2.62
N ILE A 523 -16.43 -6.08 -2.21
CA ILE A 523 -16.16 -4.92 -3.04
C ILE A 523 -14.65 -4.90 -3.29
N LYS A 524 -14.27 -4.97 -4.58
CA LYS A 524 -12.88 -4.95 -5.01
C LYS A 524 -12.45 -3.57 -5.46
N ILE A 525 -13.36 -2.83 -6.08
CA ILE A 525 -13.11 -1.51 -6.63
C ILE A 525 -14.09 -0.53 -5.98
N MET A 526 -13.55 0.55 -5.42
CA MET A 526 -14.30 1.76 -5.12
C MET A 526 -13.85 2.83 -6.09
N MET A 527 -14.78 3.46 -6.78
CA MET A 527 -14.50 4.51 -7.74
C MET A 527 -15.34 5.73 -7.40
N ILE A 528 -14.70 6.89 -7.30
CA ILE A 528 -15.36 8.17 -7.05
C ILE A 528 -15.08 9.04 -8.26
N GLY A 529 -16.12 9.56 -8.87
CA GLY A 529 -15.99 10.37 -10.08
C GLY A 529 -16.96 11.52 -10.12
N VAL A 530 -16.74 12.33 -11.15
CA VAL A 530 -17.54 13.50 -11.49
C VAL A 530 -18.03 13.33 -12.91
N ARG A 531 -19.31 13.64 -13.13
CA ARG A 531 -20.01 13.54 -14.41
C ARG A 531 -20.64 14.87 -14.75
N ASN A 532 -20.48 15.30 -16.00
CA ASN A 532 -21.32 16.31 -16.62
C ASN A 532 -22.54 15.57 -17.20
N PRO A 533 -23.75 15.69 -16.62
CA PRO A 533 -24.91 14.96 -17.10
C PRO A 533 -25.25 15.40 -18.52
N GLY A 534 -25.41 14.46 -19.46
CA GLY A 534 -25.74 14.78 -20.84
C GLY A 534 -27.16 15.31 -21.02
N ILE A 535 -27.38 16.19 -22.02
CA ILE A 535 -28.72 16.66 -22.39
C ILE A 535 -29.67 15.48 -22.66
N SER A 536 -30.64 15.27 -21.78
CA SER A 536 -31.78 14.39 -22.06
C SER A 536 -32.91 15.20 -22.71
N GLN A 537 -33.53 14.69 -23.79
CA GLN A 537 -34.50 15.39 -24.65
C GLN A 537 -35.81 15.84 -23.95
N SER A 538 -35.91 15.76 -22.62
CA SER A 538 -37.10 16.12 -21.87
C SER A 538 -36.75 16.73 -20.51
N ALA A 539 -36.57 18.05 -20.52
CA ALA A 539 -36.65 18.97 -19.38
C ALA A 539 -35.45 19.02 -18.39
N ASP A 540 -34.21 18.97 -18.88
CA ASP A 540 -33.04 19.32 -18.05
C ASP A 540 -32.66 20.81 -18.17
N THR A 541 -32.21 21.40 -17.06
CA THR A 541 -31.64 22.75 -16.96
C THR A 541 -30.18 22.82 -17.43
N ASP A 542 -29.74 21.78 -18.13
CA ASP A 542 -28.37 21.60 -18.63
C ASP A 542 -28.14 22.48 -19.88
N ASP A 543 -27.00 23.15 -19.92
CA ASP A 543 -26.60 24.05 -21.00
C ASP A 543 -25.79 23.37 -22.10
N GLY A 544 -25.42 22.10 -21.93
CA GLY A 544 -24.64 21.31 -22.89
C GLY A 544 -23.21 21.83 -23.07
N LEU A 545 -22.71 22.65 -22.15
CA LEU A 545 -21.37 23.21 -22.22
C LEU A 545 -20.38 22.36 -21.41
N ALA A 546 -19.12 22.42 -21.82
CA ALA A 546 -18.05 21.81 -21.05
C ALA A 546 -17.85 22.53 -19.71
N LYS A 547 -17.55 21.78 -18.65
CA LYS A 547 -17.46 22.31 -17.28
C LYS A 547 -16.04 22.21 -16.73
N CYS A 548 -15.65 23.19 -15.93
CA CYS A 548 -14.43 23.19 -15.12
C CYS A 548 -14.77 23.38 -13.64
N GLY A 549 -14.18 22.57 -12.77
CA GLY A 549 -14.45 22.62 -11.34
C GLY A 549 -13.47 21.79 -10.53
N GLN A 550 -13.42 22.08 -9.23
CA GLN A 550 -12.67 21.29 -8.26
C GLN A 550 -13.64 20.70 -7.24
N ILE A 551 -13.63 19.38 -7.11
CA ILE A 551 -14.51 18.63 -6.22
C ILE A 551 -13.67 18.02 -5.12
N TRP A 552 -13.99 18.29 -3.86
CA TRP A 552 -13.33 17.63 -2.73
C TRP A 552 -14.24 16.55 -2.16
N VAL A 553 -13.68 15.40 -1.84
CA VAL A 553 -14.39 14.33 -1.13
C VAL A 553 -13.64 13.97 0.14
N ASN A 554 -14.39 13.88 1.22
CA ASN A 554 -13.81 13.65 2.55
C ASN A 554 -14.63 12.66 3.37
N GLU A 555 -13.98 12.04 4.36
CA GLU A 555 -14.58 11.18 5.38
C GLU A 555 -15.47 10.08 4.79
N LEU A 556 -14.90 9.28 3.88
CA LEU A 556 -15.55 8.09 3.35
C LEU A 556 -15.66 7.01 4.42
N ARG A 557 -16.82 6.92 5.08
CA ARG A 557 -17.04 6.07 6.25
C ARG A 557 -18.27 5.18 6.13
N LEU A 558 -18.18 4.01 6.74
CA LEU A 558 -19.33 3.13 6.97
C LEU A 558 -19.99 3.48 8.31
N THR A 559 -21.31 3.57 8.33
CA THR A 559 -22.09 3.96 9.51
C THR A 559 -23.29 3.05 9.71
N ASP A 560 -23.91 3.16 10.89
CA ASP A 560 -25.11 2.43 11.30
C ASP A 560 -24.92 0.89 11.22
N PHE A 561 -24.24 0.32 12.20
CA PHE A 561 -24.00 -1.13 12.26
C PHE A 561 -25.30 -1.94 12.40
N ASP A 562 -25.28 -3.21 11.97
CA ASP A 562 -26.35 -4.15 12.31
C ASP A 562 -26.22 -4.60 13.78
N GLU A 563 -27.09 -4.09 14.64
CA GLU A 563 -27.12 -4.38 16.08
C GLU A 563 -27.88 -5.67 16.43
N LYS A 564 -28.34 -6.44 15.43
CA LYS A 564 -29.01 -7.72 15.68
C LYS A 564 -28.07 -8.72 16.35
N GLY A 565 -28.40 -9.12 17.57
CA GLY A 565 -27.71 -10.18 18.29
C GLY A 565 -28.05 -11.58 17.76
N GLY A 566 -27.15 -12.52 18.01
CA GLY A 566 -27.41 -13.95 17.83
C GLY A 566 -27.39 -14.69 19.16
N TRP A 567 -27.95 -15.90 19.18
CA TRP A 567 -27.89 -16.79 20.34
C TRP A 567 -27.24 -18.11 19.95
N ALA A 568 -26.74 -18.82 20.96
CA ALA A 568 -26.28 -20.18 20.83
C ALA A 568 -26.85 -21.03 21.97
N ALA A 569 -27.15 -22.28 21.66
CA ALA A 569 -27.55 -23.28 22.64
C ALA A 569 -26.76 -24.57 22.37
N THR A 570 -26.19 -25.12 23.45
CA THR A 570 -25.51 -26.41 23.43
C THR A 570 -26.16 -27.29 24.48
N ALA A 571 -26.50 -28.52 24.09
CA ALA A 571 -27.08 -29.52 24.95
C ALA A 571 -26.27 -30.79 24.82
N ARG A 572 -25.89 -31.40 25.96
CA ARG A 572 -25.17 -32.67 25.97
C ARG A 572 -25.75 -33.58 27.03
N VAL A 573 -26.12 -34.79 26.62
CA VAL A 573 -26.64 -35.84 27.48
C VAL A 573 -25.73 -37.05 27.33
N THR A 574 -25.16 -37.50 28.45
CA THR A 574 -24.35 -38.72 28.49
C THR A 574 -25.00 -39.70 29.46
N ALA A 575 -25.33 -40.90 28.98
CA ALA A 575 -25.86 -41.99 29.79
C ALA A 575 -24.83 -43.12 29.85
N LYS A 576 -24.47 -43.57 31.06
CA LYS A 576 -23.61 -44.73 31.27
C LYS A 576 -24.47 -45.92 31.69
N LEU A 577 -24.41 -47.00 30.92
CA LEU A 577 -25.14 -48.24 31.15
C LEU A 577 -24.23 -49.25 31.87
N ALA A 578 -23.92 -48.99 33.14
CA ALA A 578 -23.03 -49.82 33.97
C ALA A 578 -21.72 -50.20 33.23
N ASP A 579 -21.47 -51.51 33.09
CA ASP A 579 -20.32 -52.10 32.38
C ASP A 579 -20.61 -52.43 30.90
N PHE A 580 -21.82 -52.16 30.42
CA PHE A 580 -22.22 -52.46 29.04
C PHE A 580 -21.82 -51.37 28.06
N GLY A 581 -21.92 -50.08 28.43
CA GLY A 581 -21.55 -49.04 27.49
C GLY A 581 -21.87 -47.61 27.91
N ASN A 582 -21.56 -46.69 27.00
CA ASN A 582 -21.91 -45.27 27.10
C ASN A 582 -22.67 -44.83 25.85
N ILE A 583 -23.64 -43.95 26.05
CA ILE A 583 -24.37 -43.26 24.99
C ILE A 583 -24.21 -41.77 25.25
N SER A 584 -23.73 -41.02 24.26
CA SER A 584 -23.59 -39.56 24.31
C SER A 584 -24.35 -38.96 23.14
N LEU A 585 -25.26 -38.05 23.46
CA LEU A 585 -26.00 -37.22 22.53
C LEU A 585 -25.56 -35.77 22.76
N SER A 586 -25.09 -35.09 21.71
CA SER A 586 -24.84 -33.65 21.74
C SER A 586 -25.66 -32.95 20.65
N GLY A 587 -26.16 -31.76 20.97
CA GLY A 587 -26.84 -30.88 20.04
C GLY A 587 -26.30 -29.47 20.19
N ASN A 588 -25.94 -28.84 19.07
CA ASN A 588 -25.40 -27.50 19.04
C ASN A 588 -26.19 -26.68 18.02
N MET A 589 -26.62 -25.48 18.41
CA MET A 589 -27.27 -24.54 17.51
C MET A 589 -26.77 -23.12 17.78
N TYR A 590 -26.53 -22.35 16.73
CA TYR A 590 -26.35 -20.91 16.83
C TYR A 590 -26.98 -20.19 15.64
N THR A 591 -27.28 -18.90 15.81
CA THR A 591 -27.85 -18.04 14.77
C THR A 591 -26.86 -16.96 14.32
N PRO A 592 -27.10 -16.30 13.17
CA PRO A 592 -26.33 -15.13 12.76
C PRO A 592 -26.26 -14.07 13.85
N GLY A 593 -25.14 -13.35 13.92
CA GLY A 593 -24.83 -12.38 14.97
C GLY A 593 -24.16 -12.97 16.22
N PHE A 594 -24.14 -14.30 16.38
CA PHE A 594 -23.44 -14.94 17.49
C PHE A 594 -21.92 -14.86 17.30
N GLY A 595 -21.20 -14.59 18.38
CA GLY A 595 -19.74 -14.46 18.43
C GLY A 595 -19.28 -14.25 19.87
N SER A 596 -17.98 -14.33 20.10
CA SER A 596 -17.38 -13.94 21.37
C SER A 596 -17.25 -12.41 21.48
N ILE A 597 -16.92 -11.89 22.66
CA ILE A 597 -16.93 -10.45 22.96
C ILE A 597 -15.82 -9.73 22.18
N GLU A 598 -14.68 -10.39 22.01
CA GLU A 598 -13.51 -9.91 21.29
C GLU A 598 -13.68 -9.91 19.75
N ASN A 599 -14.70 -10.61 19.22
CA ASN A 599 -14.92 -10.67 17.77
C ASN A 599 -15.33 -9.30 17.23
N LYS A 600 -14.64 -8.86 16.17
CA LYS A 600 -15.06 -7.69 15.39
C LYS A 600 -16.43 -7.94 14.75
N LEU A 601 -17.13 -6.87 14.41
CA LEU A 601 -18.46 -6.95 13.78
C LEU A 601 -18.49 -7.79 12.49
N THR A 602 -17.39 -7.81 11.73
CA THR A 602 -17.27 -8.60 10.49
C THR A 602 -16.93 -10.07 10.74
N GLU A 603 -16.44 -10.42 11.93
CA GLU A 603 -16.02 -11.78 12.32
C GLU A 603 -17.14 -12.59 13.00
N ARG A 604 -18.25 -11.92 13.37
CA ARG A 604 -19.43 -12.58 13.93
C ARG A 604 -20.03 -13.56 12.92
N LYS A 605 -20.66 -14.62 13.43
CA LYS A 605 -21.25 -15.67 12.59
C LYS A 605 -22.35 -15.09 11.70
N ARG A 606 -22.34 -15.45 10.42
CA ARG A 606 -23.35 -15.05 9.40
C ARG A 606 -24.13 -16.25 8.85
N GLU A 607 -24.21 -17.30 9.65
CA GLU A 607 -24.89 -18.55 9.30
C GLU A 607 -25.62 -19.09 10.51
N THR A 608 -26.67 -19.88 10.26
CA THR A 608 -27.35 -20.67 11.28
C THR A 608 -26.81 -22.08 11.21
N LEU A 609 -26.14 -22.54 12.27
CA LEU A 609 -25.73 -23.93 12.42
C LEU A 609 -26.75 -24.68 13.26
N LYS A 610 -27.14 -25.87 12.79
CA LYS A 610 -27.88 -26.86 13.57
C LYS A 610 -27.13 -28.18 13.43
N GLN A 611 -26.59 -28.67 14.53
CA GLN A 611 -25.83 -29.90 14.57
C GLN A 611 -26.37 -30.80 15.68
N TYR A 612 -26.42 -32.10 15.39
CA TYR A 612 -26.60 -33.10 16.42
C TYR A 612 -25.70 -34.30 16.14
N ASP A 613 -25.12 -34.84 17.21
CA ASP A 613 -24.20 -35.96 17.18
C ASP A 613 -24.65 -36.99 18.22
N LEU A 614 -24.86 -38.22 17.76
CA LEU A 614 -25.14 -39.39 18.57
C LEU A 614 -23.94 -40.31 18.47
N SER A 615 -23.32 -40.62 19.59
CA SER A 615 -22.24 -41.61 19.69
C SER A 615 -22.58 -42.63 20.76
N SER A 616 -22.35 -43.90 20.47
CA SER A 616 -22.59 -45.01 21.39
C SER A 616 -21.38 -45.93 21.37
N SER A 617 -20.83 -46.24 22.53
CA SER A 617 -19.77 -47.23 22.70
C SER A 617 -20.31 -48.36 23.56
N LEU A 618 -20.46 -49.53 22.96
CA LEU A 618 -21.09 -50.70 23.54
C LEU A 618 -20.11 -51.87 23.58
N GLU A 619 -20.10 -52.60 24.69
CA GLU A 619 -19.38 -53.85 24.86
C GLU A 619 -20.36 -55.01 24.66
N LEU A 620 -20.49 -55.46 23.41
CA LEU A 620 -21.46 -56.50 23.05
C LEU A 620 -21.11 -57.87 23.65
N GLY A 621 -19.85 -58.05 24.09
CA GLY A 621 -19.40 -59.23 24.82
C GLY A 621 -20.17 -59.49 26.12
N LYS A 622 -20.76 -58.45 26.73
CA LYS A 622 -21.55 -58.56 27.96
C LYS A 622 -22.89 -59.30 27.80
N PHE A 623 -23.36 -59.54 26.57
CA PHE A 623 -24.54 -60.39 26.31
C PHE A 623 -24.21 -61.89 26.30
N LEU A 624 -22.92 -62.25 26.27
CA LEU A 624 -22.44 -63.62 26.29
C LEU A 624 -22.11 -64.05 27.73
N PRO A 625 -22.16 -65.35 28.06
CA PRO A 625 -21.73 -65.85 29.36
C PRO A 625 -20.31 -65.38 29.71
N GLU A 626 -20.11 -64.95 30.96
CA GLU A 626 -18.82 -64.42 31.45
C GLU A 626 -17.67 -65.45 31.28
N GLU A 627 -17.98 -66.74 31.33
CA GLU A 627 -17.06 -67.85 31.11
C GLU A 627 -16.40 -67.84 29.72
N TYR A 628 -17.06 -67.27 28.71
CA TYR A 628 -16.53 -67.22 27.34
C TYR A 628 -15.50 -66.11 27.15
N ASN A 629 -15.51 -65.09 28.01
CA ASN A 629 -14.53 -64.01 28.06
C ASN A 629 -14.26 -63.37 26.68
N ILE A 630 -15.33 -63.10 25.92
CA ILE A 630 -15.26 -62.51 24.59
C ILE A 630 -15.45 -61.01 24.71
N HIS A 631 -14.53 -60.24 24.13
CA HIS A 631 -14.60 -58.79 24.02
C HIS A 631 -15.02 -58.39 22.62
N ILE A 632 -16.14 -57.68 22.53
CA ILE A 632 -16.70 -57.14 21.28
C ILE A 632 -16.99 -55.64 21.48
N PRO A 633 -15.97 -54.77 21.49
CA PRO A 633 -16.17 -53.33 21.58
C PRO A 633 -16.71 -52.81 20.24
N MET A 634 -17.91 -52.25 20.27
CA MET A 634 -18.56 -51.61 19.13
C MET A 634 -18.73 -50.11 19.39
N TYR A 635 -18.30 -49.29 18.46
CA TYR A 635 -18.59 -47.87 18.41
C TYR A 635 -19.55 -47.58 17.25
N VAL A 636 -20.65 -46.88 17.55
CA VAL A 636 -21.60 -46.38 16.56
C VAL A 636 -21.66 -44.87 16.69
N GLY A 637 -21.42 -44.18 15.58
CA GLY A 637 -21.48 -42.72 15.48
C GLY A 637 -22.43 -42.30 14.38
N TYR A 638 -23.26 -41.31 14.66
CA TYR A 638 -24.16 -40.68 13.71
C TYR A 638 -24.14 -39.18 13.96
N SER A 639 -23.86 -38.37 12.94
CA SER A 639 -24.01 -36.93 13.06
C SER A 639 -24.57 -36.30 11.80
N GLU A 640 -25.35 -35.25 12.00
CA GLU A 640 -25.81 -34.38 10.92
C GLU A 640 -25.54 -32.93 11.31
N THR A 641 -25.09 -32.16 10.32
CA THR A 641 -24.81 -30.73 10.44
C THR A 641 -25.52 -30.02 9.30
N PHE A 642 -26.33 -29.03 9.64
CA PHE A 642 -27.05 -28.16 8.72
C PHE A 642 -26.55 -26.73 8.91
N ILE A 643 -25.99 -26.14 7.86
CA ILE A 643 -25.49 -24.77 7.86
C ILE A 643 -26.32 -23.99 6.84
N THR A 644 -27.12 -23.05 7.34
CA THR A 644 -27.97 -22.18 6.51
C THR A 644 -27.39 -20.77 6.53
N PRO A 645 -26.83 -20.28 5.42
CA PRO A 645 -26.24 -18.95 5.37
C PRO A 645 -27.30 -17.86 5.52
N GLN A 646 -26.93 -16.72 6.10
CA GLN A 646 -27.82 -15.55 6.23
C GLN A 646 -28.11 -14.91 4.87
N PHE A 647 -27.10 -14.88 4.00
CA PHE A 647 -27.15 -14.34 2.65
C PHE A 647 -27.21 -15.48 1.62
N ASN A 648 -27.74 -15.22 0.44
CA ASN A 648 -27.77 -16.18 -0.65
C ASN A 648 -26.34 -16.47 -1.14
N PRO A 649 -25.85 -17.74 -1.15
CA PRO A 649 -24.50 -18.05 -1.63
C PRO A 649 -24.22 -17.65 -3.08
N LEU A 650 -25.25 -17.62 -3.92
CA LEU A 650 -25.16 -17.19 -5.33
C LEU A 650 -25.29 -15.67 -5.48
N ASP A 651 -25.84 -15.01 -4.45
CA ASP A 651 -26.03 -13.56 -4.42
C ASP A 651 -25.78 -13.01 -3.01
N PRO A 652 -24.49 -12.92 -2.60
CA PRO A 652 -24.11 -12.83 -1.19
C PRO A 652 -24.37 -11.48 -0.53
N ASP A 653 -24.95 -10.52 -1.24
CA ASP A 653 -25.49 -9.26 -0.71
C ASP A 653 -27.01 -9.29 -0.47
N ILE A 654 -27.73 -10.30 -0.95
CA ILE A 654 -29.16 -10.48 -0.72
C ILE A 654 -29.41 -11.47 0.43
N LEU A 655 -30.27 -11.09 1.37
CA LEU A 655 -30.69 -11.98 2.46
C LEU A 655 -31.47 -13.18 1.91
N LEU A 656 -31.15 -14.38 2.40
CA LEU A 656 -31.83 -15.62 1.99
C LEU A 656 -33.22 -15.75 2.62
N ALA A 657 -33.39 -15.23 3.84
CA ALA A 657 -34.63 -15.41 4.61
C ALA A 657 -35.87 -14.76 3.97
N PRO A 658 -35.83 -13.53 3.42
CA PRO A 658 -36.94 -12.96 2.66
C PRO A 658 -37.34 -13.82 1.46
N THR A 659 -36.37 -14.29 0.67
CA THR A 659 -36.63 -15.17 -0.49
C THR A 659 -37.32 -16.47 -0.06
N LEU A 660 -36.89 -17.08 1.05
CA LEU A 660 -37.53 -18.30 1.57
C LEU A 660 -38.90 -18.05 2.21
N LYS A 661 -39.26 -16.80 2.51
CA LYS A 661 -40.56 -16.43 3.11
C LYS A 661 -41.53 -15.83 2.10
N ASP A 662 -41.08 -15.52 0.89
CA ASP A 662 -41.89 -14.89 -0.14
C ASP A 662 -43.08 -15.78 -0.54
N PRO A 663 -44.34 -15.33 -0.31
CA PRO A 663 -45.53 -16.09 -0.66
C PRO A 663 -45.74 -16.21 -2.18
N ALA A 664 -45.11 -15.37 -3.01
CA ALA A 664 -45.19 -15.45 -4.47
C ALA A 664 -44.44 -16.65 -5.05
N ILE A 665 -43.50 -17.23 -4.30
CA ILE A 665 -42.72 -18.40 -4.71
C ILE A 665 -43.43 -19.68 -4.25
N SER A 666 -43.65 -20.62 -5.18
CA SER A 666 -44.26 -21.92 -4.87
C SER A 666 -43.44 -22.70 -3.83
N LYS A 667 -44.10 -23.58 -3.08
CA LYS A 667 -43.45 -24.35 -2.02
C LYS A 667 -42.33 -25.24 -2.57
N GLU A 668 -42.54 -25.80 -3.74
CA GLU A 668 -41.60 -26.69 -4.42
C GLU A 668 -40.29 -25.95 -4.77
N ILE A 669 -40.41 -24.74 -5.32
CA ILE A 669 -39.25 -23.89 -5.66
C ILE A 669 -38.53 -23.46 -4.38
N ARG A 670 -39.28 -23.08 -3.34
CA ARG A 670 -38.71 -22.69 -2.04
C ARG A 670 -37.91 -23.80 -1.38
N ASP A 671 -38.45 -25.02 -1.38
CA ASP A 671 -37.77 -26.20 -0.84
C ASP A 671 -36.52 -26.55 -1.67
N SER A 672 -36.58 -26.36 -3.00
CA SER A 672 -35.42 -26.49 -3.88
C SER A 672 -34.33 -25.45 -3.56
N ILE A 673 -34.67 -24.17 -3.44
CA ILE A 673 -33.71 -23.10 -3.08
C ILE A 673 -33.05 -23.41 -1.74
N LYS A 674 -33.84 -23.81 -0.73
CA LYS A 674 -33.30 -24.20 0.57
C LYS A 674 -32.39 -25.44 0.47
N HIS A 675 -32.75 -26.41 -0.38
CA HIS A 675 -31.96 -27.62 -0.59
C HIS A 675 -30.58 -27.31 -1.19
N VAL A 676 -30.52 -26.38 -2.15
CA VAL A 676 -29.28 -25.99 -2.86
C VAL A 676 -28.40 -25.05 -2.03
N THR A 677 -29.01 -24.13 -1.26
CA THR A 677 -28.27 -23.10 -0.52
C THR A 677 -27.72 -23.56 0.84
N GLN A 678 -28.25 -24.66 1.40
CA GLN A 678 -27.84 -25.20 2.70
C GLN A 678 -26.62 -26.14 2.55
N ASP A 679 -25.53 -25.91 3.30
CA ASP A 679 -24.47 -26.92 3.44
C ASP A 679 -24.95 -27.97 4.44
N TYR A 680 -25.01 -29.20 3.97
CA TYR A 680 -25.45 -30.34 4.75
C TYR A 680 -24.40 -31.44 4.71
N THR A 681 -23.95 -31.83 5.90
CA THR A 681 -23.00 -32.91 6.10
C THR A 681 -23.61 -33.97 7.01
N LYS A 682 -23.50 -35.23 6.61
CA LYS A 682 -23.95 -36.40 7.36
C LYS A 682 -22.81 -37.39 7.50
N ARG A 683 -22.53 -37.81 8.73
CA ARG A 683 -21.50 -38.79 9.03
C ARG A 683 -22.09 -39.98 9.75
N ARG A 684 -21.68 -41.18 9.33
CA ARG A 684 -22.03 -42.45 9.95
C ARG A 684 -20.77 -43.25 10.16
N SER A 685 -20.62 -43.87 11.32
CA SER A 685 -19.47 -44.73 11.59
C SER A 685 -19.89 -45.92 12.42
N ILE A 686 -19.43 -47.10 12.05
CA ILE A 686 -19.57 -48.33 12.82
C ILE A 686 -18.18 -48.97 12.90
N ASN A 687 -17.62 -49.05 14.10
CA ASN A 687 -16.27 -49.56 14.32
C ASN A 687 -16.30 -50.66 15.37
N PHE A 688 -15.84 -51.86 15.00
CA PHE A 688 -15.49 -52.95 15.89
C PHE A 688 -13.99 -52.95 16.07
N THR A 689 -13.53 -52.71 17.29
CA THR A 689 -12.09 -52.55 17.56
C THR A 689 -11.61 -53.69 18.42
N ASN A 690 -10.59 -54.41 17.94
CA ASN A 690 -9.93 -55.47 18.71
C ASN A 690 -10.92 -56.51 19.28
N VAL A 691 -11.85 -56.98 18.42
CA VAL A 691 -12.76 -58.08 18.76
C VAL A 691 -11.94 -59.33 18.96
N LYS A 692 -11.94 -59.86 20.18
CA LYS A 692 -11.07 -60.98 20.58
C LYS A 692 -11.72 -61.81 21.67
N LYS A 693 -11.21 -63.02 21.84
CA LYS A 693 -11.51 -63.86 22.99
C LYS A 693 -10.32 -63.81 23.94
N ASP A 694 -10.52 -63.39 25.18
CA ASP A 694 -9.47 -63.39 26.19
C ASP A 694 -9.45 -64.74 26.94
N LYS A 695 -8.29 -65.11 27.47
CA LYS A 695 -8.14 -66.36 28.23
C LYS A 695 -8.82 -66.25 29.60
N GLY A 696 -9.60 -67.27 29.97
CA GLY A 696 -10.26 -67.32 31.27
C GLY A 696 -9.27 -67.36 32.46
N ARG A 697 -9.74 -66.98 33.65
CA ARG A 697 -8.95 -66.82 34.89
C ARG A 697 -8.06 -68.00 35.30
N ASN A 698 -8.31 -69.21 34.77
CA ASN A 698 -7.58 -70.45 35.10
C ASN A 698 -6.72 -71.02 33.94
N ALA A 699 -6.55 -70.28 32.84
CA ALA A 699 -5.78 -70.76 31.68
C ALA A 699 -4.27 -70.75 31.97
N LYS A 700 -3.65 -71.94 32.10
CA LYS A 700 -2.24 -72.08 32.50
C LYS A 700 -1.21 -72.05 31.35
N LYS A 701 -1.63 -72.17 30.08
CA LYS A 701 -0.74 -72.22 28.91
C LYS A 701 -1.39 -71.61 27.67
N SER A 702 -0.56 -70.94 26.87
CA SER A 702 -0.91 -70.45 25.53
C SER A 702 -0.45 -71.46 24.49
N HIS A 703 -1.36 -71.97 23.65
CA HIS A 703 -1.00 -72.80 22.49
C HIS A 703 -1.04 -71.97 21.21
N ILE A 704 -0.30 -72.42 20.20
CA ILE A 704 -0.24 -71.76 18.88
C ILE A 704 -1.61 -71.72 18.18
N TYR A 705 -2.47 -72.68 18.45
CA TYR A 705 -3.79 -72.83 17.84
C TYR A 705 -4.93 -72.22 18.69
N ASP A 706 -4.63 -71.55 19.79
CA ASP A 706 -5.62 -70.87 20.62
C ASP A 706 -6.33 -69.77 19.80
N VAL A 707 -7.66 -69.79 19.79
CA VAL A 707 -8.48 -68.74 19.14
C VAL A 707 -8.28 -67.40 19.85
N GLU A 708 -7.87 -67.44 21.12
CA GLU A 708 -7.53 -66.28 21.93
C GLU A 708 -6.31 -65.49 21.41
N ASN A 709 -5.52 -66.06 20.50
CA ASN A 709 -4.42 -65.36 19.85
C ASN A 709 -4.89 -64.48 18.69
N TRP A 710 -6.16 -64.57 18.27
CA TRP A 710 -6.71 -63.80 17.16
C TRP A 710 -7.49 -62.59 17.65
N ALA A 711 -7.29 -61.46 16.97
CA ALA A 711 -8.10 -60.26 17.12
C ALA A 711 -8.51 -59.71 15.76
N ALA A 712 -9.76 -59.30 15.63
CA ALA A 712 -10.32 -58.71 14.42
C ALA A 712 -10.70 -57.25 14.66
N THR A 713 -10.43 -56.39 13.69
CA THR A 713 -10.89 -55.00 13.66
C THR A 713 -11.61 -54.74 12.36
N TYR A 714 -12.77 -54.11 12.43
CA TYR A 714 -13.55 -53.69 11.28
C TYR A 714 -14.07 -52.28 11.50
N SER A 715 -13.84 -51.38 10.57
CA SER A 715 -14.29 -50.00 10.62
C SER A 715 -15.00 -49.64 9.32
N PHE A 716 -16.20 -49.12 9.45
CA PHE A 716 -16.97 -48.50 8.38
C PHE A 716 -17.20 -47.04 8.72
N THR A 717 -16.87 -46.16 7.78
CA THR A 717 -17.21 -44.73 7.89
C THR A 717 -17.82 -44.24 6.57
N GLU A 718 -18.91 -43.49 6.66
CA GLU A 718 -19.57 -42.83 5.55
C GLU A 718 -19.66 -41.33 5.85
N ALA A 719 -19.22 -40.50 4.90
CA ALA A 719 -19.38 -39.06 4.92
C ALA A 719 -20.15 -38.65 3.66
N TYR A 720 -21.36 -38.14 3.85
CA TYR A 720 -22.20 -37.56 2.81
C TYR A 720 -22.17 -36.02 2.94
N ARG A 721 -22.00 -35.31 1.83
CA ARG A 721 -22.02 -33.85 1.78
C ARG A 721 -22.81 -33.35 0.58
N ARG A 722 -23.55 -32.26 0.77
CA ARG A 722 -24.13 -31.44 -0.30
C ARG A 722 -24.05 -29.96 0.09
N ASN A 723 -23.87 -29.08 -0.88
CA ASN A 723 -23.91 -27.63 -0.72
C ASN A 723 -24.09 -26.96 -2.10
N VAL A 724 -24.02 -25.63 -2.16
CA VAL A 724 -24.21 -24.87 -3.40
C VAL A 724 -23.29 -25.29 -4.56
N ASN A 725 -22.10 -25.81 -4.26
CA ASN A 725 -21.12 -26.24 -5.27
C ASN A 725 -21.15 -27.75 -5.52
N ILE A 726 -21.78 -28.54 -4.64
CA ILE A 726 -21.74 -30.00 -4.62
C ILE A 726 -23.17 -30.53 -4.52
N GLU A 727 -23.71 -31.07 -5.60
CA GLU A 727 -25.03 -31.70 -5.61
C GLU A 727 -25.10 -32.89 -4.64
N TYR A 728 -24.12 -33.80 -4.72
CA TYR A 728 -23.87 -34.81 -3.71
C TYR A 728 -22.42 -35.32 -3.76
N SER A 729 -21.86 -35.65 -2.60
CA SER A 729 -20.58 -36.33 -2.46
C SER A 729 -20.70 -37.37 -1.35
N THR A 730 -20.46 -38.64 -1.67
CA THR A 730 -20.50 -39.74 -0.70
C THR A 730 -19.15 -40.43 -0.67
N GLN A 731 -18.46 -40.37 0.47
CA GLN A 731 -17.22 -41.10 0.71
C GLN A 731 -17.49 -42.24 1.69
N ARG A 732 -17.16 -43.47 1.30
CA ARG A 732 -17.29 -44.67 2.13
C ARG A 732 -15.92 -45.32 2.30
N ASN A 733 -15.48 -45.48 3.54
CA ASN A 733 -14.25 -46.18 3.86
C ASN A 733 -14.56 -47.45 4.63
N TYR A 734 -13.98 -48.56 4.17
CA TYR A 734 -14.04 -49.87 4.80
C TYR A 734 -12.61 -50.27 5.16
N ARG A 735 -12.36 -50.55 6.43
CA ARG A 735 -11.05 -51.01 6.92
C ARG A 735 -11.25 -52.27 7.74
N GLY A 736 -10.64 -53.37 7.29
CA GLY A 736 -10.56 -54.63 8.02
C GLY A 736 -9.12 -54.93 8.41
N GLY A 737 -8.92 -55.56 9.56
CA GLY A 737 -7.62 -56.03 10.01
C GLY A 737 -7.78 -57.29 10.86
N LEU A 738 -6.89 -58.25 10.65
CA LEU A 738 -6.75 -59.43 11.49
C LEU A 738 -5.35 -59.42 12.09
N ILE A 739 -5.28 -59.66 13.40
CA ILE A 739 -4.03 -59.71 14.16
C ILE A 739 -3.95 -61.09 14.79
N TYR A 740 -2.82 -61.77 14.60
CA TYR A 740 -2.47 -62.97 15.33
C TYR A 740 -1.30 -62.65 16.25
N SER A 741 -1.51 -62.80 17.57
CA SER A 741 -0.52 -62.52 18.60
C SER A 741 -0.31 -63.74 19.49
N PHE A 742 0.81 -64.43 19.29
CA PHE A 742 1.21 -65.57 20.09
C PHE A 742 2.55 -65.28 20.79
N ALA A 743 2.53 -65.25 22.12
CA ALA A 743 3.72 -65.13 22.96
C ALA A 743 3.99 -66.47 23.67
N PRO A 744 5.00 -67.26 23.27
CA PRO A 744 5.33 -68.52 23.93
C PRO A 744 6.00 -68.27 25.29
N THR A 745 5.58 -68.98 26.33
CA THR A 745 6.30 -69.07 27.61
C THR A 745 7.09 -70.38 27.65
N PRO A 746 8.37 -70.41 27.24
CA PRO A 746 9.16 -71.64 27.22
C PRO A 746 9.34 -72.18 28.64
N LYS A 747 9.38 -73.51 28.78
CA LYS A 747 9.79 -74.12 30.05
C LYS A 747 11.27 -73.78 30.29
N ASN A 748 11.57 -73.12 31.40
CA ASN A 748 12.95 -72.94 31.86
C ASN A 748 13.52 -74.29 32.30
N TYR A 749 14.31 -74.93 31.45
CA TYR A 749 15.08 -76.11 31.81
C TYR A 749 16.29 -75.67 32.65
N LYS A 750 16.31 -76.03 33.93
CA LYS A 750 17.48 -75.88 34.82
C LYS A 750 18.08 -77.26 35.08
N PRO A 751 18.91 -77.81 34.17
CA PRO A 751 19.36 -79.21 34.21
C PRO A 751 20.14 -79.59 35.47
N PHE A 752 20.64 -78.62 36.25
CA PHE A 752 21.39 -78.85 37.48
C PHE A 752 20.68 -78.37 38.77
N ALA A 753 19.41 -77.97 38.70
CA ALA A 753 18.68 -77.47 39.88
C ALA A 753 18.43 -78.54 40.97
N LYS A 754 18.57 -79.83 40.62
CA LYS A 754 18.35 -80.98 41.54
C LYS A 754 19.61 -81.83 41.78
N THR A 755 20.76 -81.47 41.23
CA THR A 755 22.02 -82.20 41.45
C THR A 755 22.68 -81.72 42.75
N LYS A 756 22.77 -82.62 43.75
CA LYS A 756 23.37 -82.33 45.07
C LYS A 756 24.86 -81.90 45.02
N ILE A 757 25.58 -82.19 43.94
CA ILE A 757 26.98 -81.76 43.71
C ILE A 757 27.10 -80.24 43.54
N PHE A 758 26.03 -79.56 43.09
CA PHE A 758 25.98 -78.11 42.90
C PHE A 758 25.16 -77.38 43.99
N GLN A 759 24.94 -78.05 45.14
CA GLN A 759 24.38 -77.46 46.36
C GLN A 759 25.37 -77.59 47.54
N PRO A 760 26.59 -77.01 47.48
CA PRO A 760 27.44 -76.93 48.66
C PRO A 760 26.80 -76.01 49.71
N LYS A 761 26.81 -76.46 50.98
CA LYS A 761 26.27 -75.75 52.17
C LYS A 761 26.92 -74.37 52.48
N TYR A 762 27.82 -73.87 51.62
CA TYR A 762 28.53 -72.59 51.81
C TYR A 762 28.17 -71.52 50.76
N PHE A 763 27.23 -71.79 49.85
CA PHE A 763 26.70 -70.79 48.90
C PHE A 763 25.17 -70.79 48.92
N GLN A 764 24.59 -70.42 50.07
CA GLN A 764 23.24 -69.88 50.13
C GLN A 764 23.29 -68.36 50.14
#